data_AF-A0A9R1DQT5-F1
#
_entry.id   AF-A0A9R1DQT5-F1
#
_cell.length_a   1.000
_cell.length_b   1.000
_cell.length_c   1.000
_cell.angle_alpha   90.00
_cell.angle_beta   90.00
_cell.angle_gamma   90.00
#
_symmetry.space_group_name_H-M   'P 1'
#
loop_
_entity.id
_entity.type
_entity.pdbx_description
1 polymer ?
#
loop_
_entity_poly.entity_id
_entity_poly.type
_entity_poly.pdbx_seq_one_letter_code
_entity_poly.pdbx_strand_id
1 'polypeptide(L)'
;MEQARRKSSRSWTAAVALVSLFAVVAVAAAGAPVPRRILVDTDMDTEDLFALLYILKQDRSKFDVKAITINANAWIDAGHGVNQLYDILYMMGRDDIAVGVGGDGGISDAGEIHPDVGGYLPMIDQGMSTAGGCRYRQAIPPGSHDGRLDTDTNSGVRRGFLPRGPQHYEPLRQPTAQQVMVDTVSAGPTTLLLLGALTNAAVLLMAHPHLRRNVERVYVSGGGVRVPGNLFTADDTNPFAEFNMFCDPFAAYVVLHSGVPVTLVPLDATNTIPVTVEFFAEFGRRWQTTPEARYCFQSLDQVLRRRRRPGPGLHGSTGFYLWDSFTVGVAISSMGNDEVNGGNDFAELEYMNITVITSNKPYGARDGSNPFFDGSATPKFGLKEGGVHSGHVQTGIRDGFCLVPGSNTGRCQDGYTKEVAGSEGVRVRVATSAKPNTDNSSTLDREFFKSFQEVLNLPRQSGRFNISTQFPFYREVLYKPDFMNVSRGKPVIFDMDMSPGDFISLIYLLKTPREVIDVKGVLVNGNGWANIATIDVVYDILHMMGRDDIPVGLGNTTALGNPTLGCNNAYAIPLGSGGFIDSDTLYGLARLLPISPRRYTPESSDDPEHRQPSAFEVWQCVRKQLDPGDKITLLTSGPLTNLANISLSDRDASSVIERVYVVGGLIRHEGHEKGNVFTVPTNRYAEFNMFLDPLAAKTVLESNLNITLIPLTAQRKVASFGSVLEALKQTQQTPESKFAQELFSLLKELQSREKLYHHVDIFLGEVLGAVYMVQGSDLKSTVMPKRISVVANTTRSADGQIVISNQSSNLVHALSDFDGDIYYNRLANSLANKKQSAIVANFEEQKAIWSRPPDNSEPKHTKFL
;
A
#
# COMPACT_ATOMS: atom_id res chain seq x y z
N MET A 1 63.96 46.99 -38.52
CA MET A 1 63.12 46.97 -37.29
C MET A 1 61.61 46.97 -37.62
N GLU A 2 61.18 46.19 -38.62
CA GLU A 2 59.80 46.26 -39.15
C GLU A 2 59.10 44.88 -39.21
N GLN A 3 59.66 43.86 -38.54
CA GLN A 3 59.06 42.53 -38.43
C GLN A 3 58.57 42.17 -37.01
N ALA A 4 58.82 43.02 -36.01
CA ALA A 4 58.41 42.75 -34.63
C ALA A 4 57.02 43.32 -34.25
N ARG A 5 56.38 44.14 -35.10
CA ARG A 5 55.10 44.81 -34.78
C ARG A 5 53.83 44.11 -35.29
N ARG A 6 53.93 43.01 -36.04
CA ARG A 6 52.76 42.32 -36.64
C ARG A 6 52.26 41.08 -35.89
N LYS A 7 52.96 40.61 -34.85
CA LYS A 7 52.55 39.41 -34.08
C LYS A 7 51.76 39.68 -32.78
N SER A 8 51.72 40.92 -32.27
CA SER A 8 50.98 41.19 -31.03
C SER A 8 49.51 41.59 -31.21
N SER A 9 49.07 42.02 -32.41
CA SER A 9 47.67 42.47 -32.59
C SER A 9 46.67 41.33 -32.79
N ARG A 10 47.06 40.21 -33.41
CA ARG A 10 46.18 39.06 -33.63
C ARG A 10 45.87 38.25 -32.36
N SER A 11 46.80 38.22 -31.40
CA SER A 11 46.63 37.55 -30.11
C SER A 11 45.63 38.28 -29.21
N TRP A 12 45.62 39.61 -29.25
CA TRP A 12 44.71 40.42 -28.45
C TRP A 12 43.28 40.40 -29.00
N THR A 13 43.09 40.42 -30.33
CA THR A 13 41.75 40.29 -30.92
C THR A 13 41.11 38.92 -30.69
N ALA A 14 41.90 37.84 -30.65
CA ALA A 14 41.38 36.50 -30.36
C ALA A 14 41.06 36.32 -28.86
N ALA A 15 41.88 36.87 -27.96
CA ALA A 15 41.61 36.85 -26.52
C ALA A 15 40.41 37.73 -26.14
N VAL A 16 40.28 38.92 -26.75
CA VAL A 16 39.11 39.79 -26.55
C VAL A 16 37.86 39.14 -27.15
N ALA A 17 37.92 38.50 -28.33
CA ALA A 17 36.78 37.78 -28.88
C ALA A 17 36.35 36.57 -28.03
N LEU A 18 37.28 35.83 -27.43
CA LEU A 18 36.99 34.73 -26.49
C LEU A 18 36.39 35.25 -25.17
N VAL A 19 36.93 36.33 -24.60
CA VAL A 19 36.37 36.95 -23.39
C VAL A 19 35.01 37.58 -23.67
N SER A 20 34.79 38.16 -24.86
CA SER A 20 33.48 38.64 -25.31
C SER A 20 32.50 37.50 -25.57
N LEU A 21 32.94 36.35 -26.10
CA LEU A 21 32.07 35.18 -26.30
C LEU A 21 31.68 34.56 -24.95
N PHE A 22 32.61 34.44 -23.99
CA PHE A 22 32.31 34.00 -22.63
C PHE A 22 31.46 35.02 -21.85
N ALA A 23 31.66 36.32 -22.06
CA ALA A 23 30.82 37.36 -21.48
C ALA A 23 29.42 37.39 -22.11
N VAL A 24 29.29 37.15 -23.43
CA VAL A 24 27.99 37.07 -24.11
C VAL A 24 27.26 35.78 -23.76
N VAL A 25 27.96 34.65 -23.56
CA VAL A 25 27.37 33.41 -23.04
C VAL A 25 27.00 33.53 -21.56
N ALA A 26 27.81 34.23 -20.74
CA ALA A 26 27.49 34.50 -19.34
C ALA A 26 26.34 35.52 -19.18
N VAL A 27 26.24 36.52 -20.06
CA VAL A 27 25.12 37.49 -20.08
C VAL A 27 23.86 36.86 -20.68
N ALA A 28 23.98 35.96 -21.65
CA ALA A 28 22.85 35.17 -22.17
C ALA A 28 22.34 34.13 -21.15
N ALA A 29 23.23 33.59 -20.30
CA ALA A 29 22.86 32.70 -19.20
C ALA A 29 22.30 33.45 -17.96
N ALA A 30 22.64 34.73 -17.79
CA ALA A 30 22.18 35.56 -16.67
C ALA A 30 20.75 36.11 -16.82
N GLY A 31 20.09 35.87 -17.95
CA GLY A 31 18.76 36.40 -18.26
C GLY A 31 17.62 35.39 -18.25
N ALA A 32 17.89 34.09 -18.06
CA ALA A 32 16.83 33.09 -17.95
C ALA A 32 16.30 33.06 -16.49
N PRO A 33 14.99 33.24 -16.26
CA PRO A 33 14.43 33.13 -14.91
C PRO A 33 14.74 31.74 -14.35
N VAL A 34 15.22 31.70 -13.10
CA VAL A 34 15.47 30.44 -12.39
C VAL A 34 14.13 29.72 -12.23
N PRO A 35 14.02 28.43 -12.60
CA PRO A 35 12.77 27.70 -12.48
C PRO A 35 12.33 27.65 -11.01
N ARG A 36 11.01 27.70 -10.79
CA ARG A 36 10.40 27.51 -9.48
C ARG A 36 10.66 26.08 -9.03
N ARG A 37 11.32 25.92 -7.87
CA ARG A 37 11.58 24.61 -7.27
C ARG A 37 10.34 24.13 -6.55
N ILE A 38 9.92 22.91 -6.84
CA ILE A 38 8.69 22.35 -6.29
C ILE A 38 9.01 21.04 -5.58
N LEU A 39 8.46 20.88 -4.37
CA LEU A 39 8.35 19.61 -3.68
C LEU A 39 6.87 19.24 -3.60
N VAL A 40 6.53 18.02 -3.98
CA VAL A 40 5.16 17.49 -3.87
C VAL A 40 5.11 16.49 -2.73
N ASP A 41 4.15 16.63 -1.83
CA ASP A 41 3.82 15.64 -0.79
C ASP A 41 2.43 15.08 -1.10
N THR A 42 2.32 13.77 -1.23
CA THR A 42 1.16 13.09 -1.84
C THR A 42 0.82 11.81 -1.10
N ASP A 43 -0.44 11.41 -1.07
CA ASP A 43 -0.89 10.10 -0.57
C ASP A 43 -1.12 9.06 -1.68
N MET A 44 -0.68 9.36 -2.91
CA MET A 44 -0.53 8.43 -4.03
C MET A 44 -1.81 7.64 -4.37
N ASP A 45 -2.97 8.25 -4.21
CA ASP A 45 -4.24 7.73 -4.71
C ASP A 45 -4.35 7.88 -6.24
N THR A 46 -5.43 7.43 -6.88
CA THR A 46 -5.56 7.54 -8.36
C THR A 46 -5.41 8.99 -8.85
N GLU A 47 -5.94 9.95 -8.12
CA GLU A 47 -6.04 11.35 -8.49
C GLU A 47 -4.73 12.10 -8.26
N ASP A 48 -3.96 11.73 -7.23
CA ASP A 48 -2.57 12.14 -7.08
C ASP A 48 -1.72 11.78 -8.31
N LEU A 49 -1.91 10.58 -8.89
CA LEU A 49 -1.17 10.17 -10.10
C LEU A 49 -1.45 11.13 -11.25
N PHE A 50 -2.68 11.62 -11.36
CA PHE A 50 -3.09 12.57 -12.40
C PHE A 50 -2.44 13.93 -12.16
N ALA A 51 -2.40 14.37 -10.92
CA ALA A 51 -1.74 15.60 -10.50
C ALA A 51 -0.23 15.56 -10.78
N LEU A 52 0.43 14.43 -10.43
CA LEU A 52 1.84 14.16 -10.70
C LEU A 52 2.15 14.15 -12.20
N LEU A 53 1.36 13.45 -13.00
CA LEU A 53 1.57 13.43 -14.46
C LEU A 53 1.32 14.81 -15.06
N TYR A 54 0.31 15.55 -14.60
CA TYR A 54 0.04 16.91 -15.06
C TYR A 54 1.20 17.88 -14.73
N ILE A 55 1.80 17.82 -13.54
CA ILE A 55 2.94 18.69 -13.20
C ILE A 55 4.23 18.28 -13.92
N LEU A 56 4.48 16.98 -14.11
CA LEU A 56 5.67 16.48 -14.82
C LEU A 56 5.67 16.84 -16.32
N LYS A 57 4.49 17.16 -16.86
CA LYS A 57 4.26 17.63 -18.23
C LYS A 57 4.42 19.14 -18.42
N GLN A 58 4.59 19.89 -17.33
CA GLN A 58 4.81 21.34 -17.40
C GLN A 58 6.23 21.68 -17.82
N ASP A 59 6.43 22.88 -18.38
CA ASP A 59 7.73 23.33 -18.84
C ASP A 59 8.76 23.38 -17.69
N ARG A 60 9.78 22.50 -17.78
CA ARG A 60 10.84 22.33 -16.76
C ARG A 60 11.70 23.59 -16.59
N SER A 61 11.73 24.46 -17.60
CA SER A 61 12.43 25.75 -17.48
C SER A 61 11.69 26.75 -16.60
N LYS A 62 10.41 26.48 -16.27
CA LYS A 62 9.58 27.30 -15.39
C LYS A 62 9.28 26.61 -14.06
N PHE A 63 8.98 25.31 -14.11
CA PHE A 63 8.56 24.51 -12.95
C PHE A 63 9.43 23.27 -12.84
N ASP A 64 10.22 23.19 -11.77
CA ASP A 64 11.21 22.14 -11.58
C ASP A 64 10.89 21.36 -10.31
N VAL A 65 10.19 20.24 -10.49
CA VAL A 65 9.91 19.28 -9.41
C VAL A 65 11.22 18.63 -9.01
N LYS A 66 11.65 18.88 -7.76
CA LYS A 66 12.90 18.42 -7.18
C LYS A 66 12.74 17.13 -6.38
N ALA A 67 11.62 17.02 -5.68
CA ALA A 67 11.33 15.90 -4.82
C ALA A 67 9.84 15.61 -4.77
N ILE A 68 9.52 14.34 -4.54
CA ILE A 68 8.17 13.87 -4.26
C ILE A 68 8.24 13.02 -2.99
N THR A 69 7.44 13.36 -1.99
CA THR A 69 7.33 12.60 -0.75
C THR A 69 5.95 11.97 -0.62
N ILE A 70 5.92 10.76 -0.06
CA ILE A 70 4.68 9.98 0.09
C ILE A 70 4.27 9.97 1.55
N ASN A 71 2.99 10.28 1.77
CA ASN A 71 2.32 10.08 3.03
C ASN A 71 1.55 8.75 3.02
N ALA A 72 2.01 7.78 3.80
CA ALA A 72 1.43 6.45 3.97
C ALA A 72 0.38 6.39 5.10
N ASN A 73 -0.03 7.54 5.65
CA ASN A 73 -1.10 7.67 6.62
C ASN A 73 -2.47 8.00 5.99
N ALA A 74 -2.69 7.55 4.75
CA ALA A 74 -3.95 7.70 4.05
C ALA A 74 -4.22 6.47 3.15
N TRP A 75 -4.36 6.65 1.83
CA TRP A 75 -4.88 5.65 0.88
C TRP A 75 -3.89 4.56 0.45
N ILE A 76 -2.58 4.77 0.67
CA ILE A 76 -1.53 3.95 0.04
C ILE A 76 -0.69 3.15 1.04
N ASP A 77 -0.27 1.96 0.60
CA ASP A 77 0.83 1.20 1.19
C ASP A 77 2.17 1.78 0.70
N ALA A 78 3.06 2.13 1.62
CA ALA A 78 4.29 2.86 1.30
C ALA A 78 5.11 2.20 0.19
N GLY A 79 5.40 0.91 0.28
CA GLY A 79 6.18 0.21 -0.72
C GLY A 79 5.49 0.21 -2.08
N HIS A 80 4.16 0.00 -2.11
CA HIS A 80 3.43 0.01 -3.38
C HIS A 80 3.44 1.40 -4.01
N GLY A 81 3.16 2.45 -3.23
CA GLY A 81 3.18 3.84 -3.66
C GLY A 81 4.56 4.28 -4.16
N VAL A 82 5.63 3.93 -3.43
CA VAL A 82 7.02 4.22 -3.84
C VAL A 82 7.34 3.55 -5.17
N ASN A 83 7.03 2.27 -5.31
CA ASN A 83 7.32 1.55 -6.54
C ASN A 83 6.49 2.08 -7.73
N GLN A 84 5.24 2.46 -7.50
CA GLN A 84 4.38 3.10 -8.50
C GLN A 84 4.95 4.44 -8.96
N LEU A 85 5.39 5.25 -8.02
CA LEU A 85 6.04 6.53 -8.30
C LEU A 85 7.34 6.32 -9.10
N TYR A 86 8.21 5.39 -8.71
CA TYR A 86 9.41 5.08 -9.48
C TYR A 86 9.10 4.63 -10.90
N ASP A 87 8.09 3.78 -11.09
CA ASP A 87 7.69 3.32 -12.42
C ASP A 87 7.12 4.48 -13.28
N ILE A 88 6.39 5.44 -12.68
CA ILE A 88 5.95 6.69 -13.32
C ILE A 88 7.13 7.59 -13.69
N LEU A 89 8.05 7.83 -12.75
CA LEU A 89 9.22 8.66 -12.97
C LEU A 89 10.10 8.08 -14.07
N TYR A 90 10.29 6.77 -14.08
CA TYR A 90 11.03 6.07 -15.13
C TYR A 90 10.33 6.23 -16.50
N MET A 91 9.00 6.06 -16.57
CA MET A 91 8.22 6.34 -17.79
C MET A 91 8.44 7.78 -18.27
N MET A 92 8.46 8.76 -17.36
CA MET A 92 8.62 10.19 -17.68
C MET A 92 10.09 10.60 -17.91
N GLY A 93 11.05 9.68 -17.75
CA GLY A 93 12.49 9.95 -17.79
C GLY A 93 12.91 10.97 -16.73
N ARG A 94 12.44 10.75 -15.50
CA ARG A 94 12.59 11.63 -14.33
C ARG A 94 13.15 10.91 -13.10
N ASP A 95 14.02 9.93 -13.32
CA ASP A 95 14.76 9.26 -12.23
C ASP A 95 15.68 10.22 -11.45
N ASP A 96 15.80 11.49 -11.87
CA ASP A 96 16.48 12.59 -11.18
C ASP A 96 15.71 13.16 -9.98
N ILE A 97 14.40 12.88 -9.86
CA ILE A 97 13.58 13.38 -8.75
C ILE A 97 13.81 12.53 -7.51
N ALA A 98 14.12 13.17 -6.39
CA ALA A 98 14.25 12.48 -5.11
C ALA A 98 12.88 11.99 -4.63
N VAL A 99 12.81 10.74 -4.17
CA VAL A 99 11.60 10.13 -3.64
C VAL A 99 11.79 9.79 -2.17
N GLY A 100 10.91 10.30 -1.33
CA GLY A 100 10.84 9.96 0.09
C GLY A 100 9.49 9.33 0.44
N VAL A 101 9.44 8.48 1.46
CA VAL A 101 8.19 7.96 2.01
C VAL A 101 8.18 8.16 3.52
N GLY A 102 7.02 8.10 4.18
CA GLY A 102 6.89 8.15 5.63
C GLY A 102 8.06 7.46 6.34
N GLY A 103 8.51 8.05 7.44
CA GLY A 103 9.70 7.58 8.15
C GLY A 103 9.35 6.70 9.35
N ASP A 104 10.14 5.64 9.57
CA ASP A 104 9.97 4.65 10.64
C ASP A 104 10.44 5.11 12.03
N GLY A 105 11.00 6.31 12.12
CA GLY A 105 11.31 7.01 13.37
C GLY A 105 10.05 7.32 14.17
N GLY A 106 10.23 7.67 15.45
CA GLY A 106 9.11 7.92 16.37
C GLY A 106 9.10 9.31 16.98
N ILE A 107 7.96 9.66 17.58
CA ILE A 107 7.81 10.82 18.46
C ILE A 107 7.82 10.34 19.91
N SER A 108 8.72 10.88 20.73
CA SER A 108 8.84 10.49 22.13
C SER A 108 7.60 10.87 22.95
N ASP A 109 7.48 10.32 24.16
CA ASP A 109 6.40 10.70 25.09
C ASP A 109 6.49 12.17 25.55
N ALA A 110 7.67 12.78 25.42
CA ALA A 110 7.88 14.21 25.64
C ALA A 110 7.52 15.08 24.40
N GLY A 111 7.21 14.45 23.26
CA GLY A 111 6.97 15.13 21.98
C GLY A 111 8.24 15.52 21.23
N GLU A 112 9.38 14.88 21.52
CA GLU A 112 10.58 15.05 20.71
C GLU A 112 10.42 14.29 19.39
N ILE A 113 10.63 14.98 18.27
CA ILE A 113 10.59 14.40 16.93
C ILE A 113 12.00 13.90 16.61
N HIS A 114 12.18 12.58 16.55
CA HIS A 114 13.46 11.98 16.19
C HIS A 114 13.73 12.08 14.68
N PRO A 115 14.96 11.79 14.21
CA PRO A 115 15.24 11.60 12.79
C PRO A 115 14.40 10.46 12.20
N ASP A 116 14.27 10.50 10.87
CA ASP A 116 13.54 9.51 10.08
C ASP A 116 12.08 9.33 10.49
N VAL A 117 11.42 10.36 11.03
CA VAL A 117 9.97 10.38 11.31
C VAL A 117 9.22 10.86 10.08
N GLY A 118 8.06 10.29 9.78
CA GLY A 118 7.19 10.85 8.74
C GLY A 118 5.79 10.24 8.72
N GLY A 119 5.07 10.50 7.64
CA GLY A 119 3.67 10.16 7.40
C GLY A 119 3.38 8.67 7.28
N TYR A 120 3.91 7.80 8.14
CA TYR A 120 3.31 6.47 8.32
C TYR A 120 2.09 6.52 9.23
N LEU A 121 2.13 7.38 10.25
CA LEU A 121 1.06 7.60 11.20
C LEU A 121 0.84 9.10 11.39
N PRO A 122 -0.41 9.55 11.65
CA PRO A 122 -0.67 10.90 12.11
C PRO A 122 0.10 11.19 13.40
N MET A 123 0.46 12.45 13.64
CA MET A 123 1.24 12.84 14.81
C MET A 123 0.61 12.40 16.14
N ILE A 124 -0.71 12.35 16.20
CA ILE A 124 -1.46 11.94 17.40
C ILE A 124 -1.45 10.42 17.65
N ASP A 125 -1.24 9.62 16.61
CA ASP A 125 -1.23 8.16 16.68
C ASP A 125 0.19 7.58 16.83
N GLN A 126 1.22 8.45 16.98
CA GLN A 126 2.63 8.07 17.14
C GLN A 126 2.91 7.47 18.53
N GLY A 127 3.54 6.28 18.58
CA GLY A 127 3.90 5.56 19.80
C GLY A 127 5.09 4.60 19.64
N MET A 128 5.41 3.81 20.69
CA MET A 128 6.52 2.83 20.71
C MET A 128 6.36 1.66 19.72
N SER A 129 5.24 1.57 19.01
CA SER A 129 4.99 0.63 17.90
C SER A 129 4.47 1.40 16.70
N THR A 130 4.94 1.05 15.50
CA THR A 130 4.48 1.59 14.20
C THR A 130 3.00 1.29 13.93
N ALA A 131 2.33 0.45 14.72
CA ALA A 131 0.95 0.07 14.53
C ALA A 131 -0.03 0.87 15.41
N GLY A 132 0.01 2.21 15.35
CA GLY A 132 -0.98 3.08 16.00
C GLY A 132 -2.43 2.63 15.75
N GLY A 133 -3.41 3.16 16.48
CA GLY A 133 -4.81 2.67 16.51
C GLY A 133 -5.59 2.68 15.18
N CYS A 134 -4.93 2.94 14.04
CA CYS A 134 -5.47 2.94 12.68
C CYS A 134 -6.77 3.75 12.55
N ARG A 135 -6.86 4.82 13.35
CA ARG A 135 -8.04 5.65 13.50
C ARG A 135 -8.48 6.28 12.18
N TYR A 136 -7.57 7.00 11.54
CA TYR A 136 -7.80 7.65 10.26
C TYR A 136 -8.12 6.63 9.16
N ARG A 137 -7.47 5.45 9.18
CA ARG A 137 -7.77 4.36 8.24
C ARG A 137 -9.22 3.94 8.36
N GLN A 138 -9.89 4.15 9.50
CA GLN A 138 -11.30 3.83 9.64
C GLN A 138 -12.20 4.73 8.80
N ALA A 139 -11.78 5.94 8.48
CA ALA A 139 -12.51 6.86 7.62
C ALA A 139 -12.45 6.50 6.11
N ILE A 140 -11.60 5.55 5.71
CA ILE A 140 -11.49 5.06 4.33
C ILE A 140 -12.63 4.08 4.05
N PRO A 141 -13.37 4.23 2.93
CA PRO A 141 -14.48 3.35 2.60
C PRO A 141 -14.00 1.92 2.34
N PRO A 142 -14.76 0.90 2.77
CA PRO A 142 -14.57 -0.44 2.25
C PRO A 142 -14.79 -0.48 0.75
N GLY A 143 -13.95 -1.24 0.04
CA GLY A 143 -14.32 -1.77 -1.28
C GLY A 143 -15.55 -2.69 -1.19
N SER A 144 -16.05 -3.18 -2.32
CA SER A 144 -17.29 -3.98 -2.41
C SER A 144 -17.33 -5.26 -1.56
N HIS A 145 -16.19 -5.70 -0.99
CA HIS A 145 -16.09 -6.81 -0.02
C HIS A 145 -15.26 -6.42 1.22
N ASP A 146 -15.65 -5.33 1.90
CA ASP A 146 -15.24 -4.95 3.26
C ASP A 146 -13.73 -4.73 3.51
N GLY A 147 -12.90 -4.73 2.45
CA GLY A 147 -11.48 -4.40 2.52
C GLY A 147 -11.24 -2.91 2.42
N ARG A 148 -10.40 -2.36 3.31
CA ARG A 148 -9.94 -0.94 3.26
C ARG A 148 -8.92 -0.63 2.17
N LEU A 149 -8.74 -1.53 1.23
CA LEU A 149 -7.49 -1.66 0.47
C LEU A 149 -7.78 -1.65 -1.02
N ASP A 150 -8.05 -0.47 -1.58
CA ASP A 150 -7.48 -0.16 -2.89
C ASP A 150 -5.96 0.09 -2.72
N THR A 151 -5.22 -0.84 -2.10
CA THR A 151 -3.77 -0.71 -1.82
C THR A 151 -2.91 -0.76 -3.06
N ASP A 152 -3.47 -1.24 -4.17
CA ASP A 152 -3.09 -0.74 -5.46
C ASP A 152 -4.12 0.31 -5.84
N THR A 153 -3.81 1.58 -5.54
CA THR A 153 -4.72 2.72 -5.75
C THR A 153 -5.16 2.84 -7.19
N ASN A 154 -4.49 2.12 -8.10
CA ASN A 154 -4.83 2.03 -9.50
C ASN A 154 -5.25 0.62 -9.96
N SER A 155 -5.77 -0.22 -9.06
CA SER A 155 -6.51 -1.45 -9.40
C SER A 155 -5.78 -2.44 -10.32
N GLY A 156 -4.47 -2.63 -10.18
CA GLY A 156 -3.68 -3.52 -11.04
C GLY A 156 -3.20 -2.87 -12.36
N VAL A 157 -3.70 -1.68 -12.73
CA VAL A 157 -3.32 -0.99 -13.98
C VAL A 157 -1.81 -0.72 -14.02
N ARG A 158 -1.20 -0.38 -12.86
CA ARG A 158 0.25 -0.20 -12.74
C ARG A 158 1.04 -1.36 -13.36
N ARG A 159 0.78 -2.60 -12.94
CA ARG A 159 1.57 -3.77 -13.36
C ARG A 159 1.35 -4.16 -14.82
N GLY A 160 0.19 -3.84 -15.39
CA GLY A 160 -0.11 -4.04 -16.81
C GLY A 160 0.40 -2.91 -17.72
N PHE A 161 0.67 -1.73 -17.17
CA PHE A 161 0.93 -0.53 -17.96
C PHE A 161 2.32 0.06 -17.79
N LEU A 162 2.71 0.34 -16.55
CA LEU A 162 3.91 1.11 -16.26
C LEU A 162 5.16 0.24 -16.49
N PRO A 163 6.24 0.83 -17.01
CA PRO A 163 7.51 0.14 -17.12
C PRO A 163 8.08 -0.14 -15.73
N ARG A 164 8.79 -1.26 -15.58
CA ARG A 164 9.61 -1.49 -14.39
C ARG A 164 10.98 -0.84 -14.56
N GLY A 165 11.19 0.27 -13.86
CA GLY A 165 12.49 0.94 -13.75
C GLY A 165 13.48 0.19 -12.85
N PRO A 166 14.78 0.59 -12.83
CA PRO A 166 15.80 -0.01 -11.97
C PRO A 166 15.63 0.37 -10.49
N GLN A 167 15.05 1.55 -10.23
CA GLN A 167 14.70 1.98 -8.88
C GLN A 167 13.50 1.19 -8.37
N HIS A 168 13.54 0.84 -7.10
CA HIS A 168 12.47 0.14 -6.41
C HIS A 168 12.56 0.41 -4.92
N TYR A 169 11.46 0.14 -4.23
CA TYR A 169 11.43 0.19 -2.77
C TYR A 169 12.37 -0.88 -2.20
N GLU A 170 13.29 -0.45 -1.34
CA GLU A 170 14.18 -1.31 -0.56
C GLU A 170 14.02 -0.92 0.92
N PRO A 171 13.58 -1.83 1.80
CA PRO A 171 13.53 -1.55 3.23
C PRO A 171 14.89 -1.09 3.76
N LEU A 172 14.87 -0.15 4.71
CA LEU A 172 16.06 0.47 5.34
C LEU A 172 16.93 1.34 4.44
N ARG A 173 16.71 1.30 3.12
CA ARG A 173 17.47 2.10 2.14
C ARG A 173 16.60 3.14 1.45
N GLN A 174 15.28 2.96 1.50
CA GLN A 174 14.34 3.96 1.02
C GLN A 174 14.52 5.26 1.82
N PRO A 175 14.81 6.40 1.18
CA PRO A 175 14.89 7.68 1.87
C PRO A 175 13.57 8.03 2.56
N THR A 176 13.66 8.58 3.78
CA THR A 176 12.50 9.06 4.51
C THR A 176 12.02 10.41 3.96
N ALA A 177 10.72 10.67 4.10
CA ALA A 177 10.09 11.92 3.68
C ALA A 177 10.74 13.12 4.39
N GLN A 178 11.04 12.98 5.68
CA GLN A 178 11.76 14.00 6.45
C GLN A 178 13.15 14.28 5.85
N GLN A 179 13.95 13.23 5.57
CA GLN A 179 15.28 13.41 4.97
C GLN A 179 15.20 14.11 3.61
N VAL A 180 14.32 13.65 2.72
CA VAL A 180 14.14 14.22 1.38
C VAL A 180 13.63 15.66 1.42
N MET A 181 12.68 15.96 2.31
CA MET A 181 12.19 17.33 2.51
C MET A 181 13.29 18.26 3.03
N VAL A 182 14.05 17.82 4.04
CA VAL A 182 15.17 18.60 4.62
C VAL A 182 16.20 18.91 3.54
N ASP A 183 16.65 17.91 2.78
CA ASP A 183 17.67 18.11 1.74
C ASP A 183 17.18 19.07 0.64
N THR A 184 15.93 18.88 0.20
CA THR A 184 15.34 19.68 -0.88
C THR A 184 15.18 21.15 -0.48
N VAL A 185 14.62 21.40 0.71
CA VAL A 185 14.34 22.75 1.21
C VAL A 185 15.63 23.45 1.67
N SER A 186 16.60 22.71 2.22
CA SER A 186 17.91 23.26 2.57
C SER A 186 18.68 23.75 1.35
N ALA A 187 18.50 23.09 0.20
CA ALA A 187 19.18 23.43 -1.04
C ALA A 187 18.65 24.69 -1.74
N GLY A 188 17.54 25.29 -1.29
CA GLY A 188 17.09 26.61 -1.76
C GLY A 188 15.58 26.87 -1.61
N PRO A 189 15.13 28.09 -1.96
CA PRO A 189 13.72 28.45 -1.95
C PRO A 189 12.87 27.44 -2.72
N THR A 190 11.84 26.89 -2.07
CA THR A 190 11.03 25.78 -2.57
C THR A 190 9.55 26.02 -2.26
N THR A 191 8.69 25.78 -3.23
CA THR A 191 7.23 25.72 -3.05
C THR A 191 6.81 24.30 -2.68
N LEU A 192 5.98 24.15 -1.66
CA LEU A 192 5.40 22.86 -1.26
C LEU A 192 3.99 22.72 -1.85
N LEU A 193 3.72 21.60 -2.51
CA LEU A 193 2.38 21.17 -2.91
C LEU A 193 2.00 19.99 -2.03
N LEU A 194 1.03 20.17 -1.14
CA LEU A 194 0.59 19.15 -0.18
C LEU A 194 -0.78 18.63 -0.65
N LEU A 195 -0.79 17.41 -1.18
CA LEU A 195 -1.94 16.74 -1.81
C LEU A 195 -2.59 15.70 -0.90
N GLY A 196 -1.83 15.13 0.04
CA GLY A 196 -2.34 14.25 1.10
C GLY A 196 -2.40 14.92 2.48
N ALA A 197 -2.46 14.11 3.54
CA ALA A 197 -2.43 14.63 4.91
C ALA A 197 -1.10 15.36 5.24
N LEU A 198 -1.16 16.37 6.10
CA LEU A 198 -0.09 17.38 6.22
C LEU A 198 1.06 16.98 7.16
N THR A 199 1.14 15.70 7.55
CA THR A 199 2.04 15.18 8.58
C THR A 199 3.52 15.39 8.23
N ASN A 200 3.95 15.07 7.01
CA ASN A 200 5.35 15.23 6.58
C ASN A 200 5.79 16.70 6.67
N ALA A 201 4.97 17.62 6.17
CA ALA A 201 5.23 19.05 6.22
C ALA A 201 5.25 19.61 7.66
N ALA A 202 4.34 19.16 8.52
CA ALA A 202 4.34 19.55 9.94
C ALA A 202 5.61 19.05 10.65
N VAL A 203 6.01 17.81 10.43
CA VAL A 203 7.26 17.23 10.96
C VAL A 203 8.47 18.05 10.53
N LEU A 204 8.58 18.40 9.23
CA LEU A 204 9.65 19.27 8.72
C LEU A 204 9.69 20.61 9.47
N LEU A 205 8.55 21.30 9.56
CA LEU A 205 8.47 22.65 10.14
C LEU A 205 8.70 22.67 11.65
N MET A 206 8.34 21.59 12.36
CA MET A 206 8.54 21.45 13.80
C MET A 206 9.97 21.03 14.15
N ALA A 207 10.53 20.05 13.43
CA ALA A 207 11.89 19.55 13.68
C ALA A 207 12.97 20.48 13.14
N HIS A 208 12.70 21.20 12.04
CA HIS A 208 13.65 22.09 11.38
C HIS A 208 13.07 23.50 11.15
N PRO A 209 12.69 24.24 12.21
CA PRO A 209 11.99 25.52 12.09
C PRO A 209 12.76 26.60 11.32
N HIS A 210 14.09 26.50 11.27
CA HIS A 210 14.94 27.40 10.49
C HIS A 210 14.79 27.23 8.97
N LEU A 211 14.32 26.06 8.49
CA LEU A 211 14.07 25.80 7.07
C LEU A 211 12.79 26.46 6.56
N ARG A 212 11.89 26.89 7.46
CA ARG A 212 10.69 27.65 7.11
C ARG A 212 10.98 28.83 6.18
N ARG A 213 12.11 29.51 6.36
CA ARG A 213 12.52 30.68 5.54
C ARG A 213 12.83 30.34 4.07
N ASN A 214 13.08 29.06 3.79
CA ASN A 214 13.31 28.54 2.44
C ASN A 214 12.02 28.00 1.83
N VAL A 215 10.90 27.96 2.57
CA VAL A 215 9.60 27.62 1.99
C VAL A 215 8.97 28.90 1.44
N GLU A 216 8.90 29.03 0.12
CA GLU A 216 8.35 30.23 -0.53
C GLU A 216 6.84 30.33 -0.34
N ARG A 217 6.16 29.19 -0.49
CA ARG A 217 4.71 29.05 -0.39
C ARG A 217 4.31 27.60 -0.17
N VAL A 218 3.14 27.40 0.43
CA VAL A 218 2.47 26.11 0.52
C VAL A 218 1.14 26.19 -0.23
N TYR A 219 0.86 25.20 -1.09
CA TYR A 219 -0.47 24.95 -1.63
C TYR A 219 -0.99 23.66 -1.01
N VAL A 220 -2.23 23.69 -0.51
CA VAL A 220 -2.85 22.57 0.21
C VAL A 220 -4.12 22.13 -0.49
N SER A 221 -4.19 20.85 -0.87
CA SER A 221 -5.42 20.17 -1.27
C SER A 221 -6.11 19.66 -0.01
N GLY A 222 -7.23 20.27 0.36
CA GLY A 222 -7.99 19.83 1.53
C GLY A 222 -8.72 20.94 2.28
N GLY A 223 -9.48 20.53 3.29
CA GLY A 223 -10.38 21.39 4.05
C GLY A 223 -11.74 21.63 3.36
N GLY A 224 -12.73 22.03 4.15
CA GLY A 224 -14.03 22.53 3.69
C GLY A 224 -14.44 23.68 4.58
N VAL A 225 -14.49 24.90 4.04
CA VAL A 225 -14.63 26.13 4.84
C VAL A 225 -16.09 26.49 5.02
N ARG A 226 -16.81 26.68 3.91
CA ARG A 226 -18.23 27.08 3.86
C ARG A 226 -19.12 25.95 3.33
N VAL A 227 -18.55 24.75 3.18
CA VAL A 227 -19.24 23.53 2.73
C VAL A 227 -19.06 22.38 3.74
N PRO A 228 -19.93 21.36 3.72
CA PRO A 228 -19.73 20.14 4.51
C PRO A 228 -18.44 19.39 4.15
N GLY A 229 -17.99 18.54 5.07
CA GLY A 229 -16.85 17.64 4.89
C GLY A 229 -17.14 16.48 3.91
N ASN A 230 -16.13 15.63 3.67
CA ASN A 230 -16.19 14.51 2.72
C ASN A 230 -15.70 13.17 3.31
N LEU A 231 -15.74 12.98 4.63
CA LEU A 231 -15.41 11.68 5.22
C LEU A 231 -16.33 10.58 4.66
N PHE A 232 -15.78 9.42 4.32
CA PHE A 232 -16.56 8.38 3.63
C PHE A 232 -17.38 7.51 4.56
N THR A 233 -16.82 7.12 5.70
CA THR A 233 -17.44 6.17 6.65
C THR A 233 -17.70 6.79 8.01
N ALA A 234 -17.25 8.03 8.25
CA ALA A 234 -17.34 8.72 9.53
C ALA A 234 -18.13 10.03 9.44
N ASP A 235 -18.81 10.29 8.32
CA ASP A 235 -19.66 11.47 8.09
C ASP A 235 -20.78 11.60 9.13
N ASP A 236 -21.39 10.49 9.52
CA ASP A 236 -22.41 10.42 10.58
C ASP A 236 -21.89 10.87 11.96
N THR A 237 -20.57 10.83 12.19
CA THR A 237 -19.94 11.26 13.45
C THR A 237 -19.24 12.61 13.35
N ASN A 238 -18.73 12.95 12.17
CA ASN A 238 -18.00 14.18 11.87
C ASN A 238 -18.35 14.66 10.45
N PRO A 239 -19.41 15.47 10.32
CA PRO A 239 -19.87 15.97 9.03
C PRO A 239 -19.08 17.19 8.52
N PHE A 240 -18.06 17.64 9.26
CA PHE A 240 -17.38 18.91 9.01
C PHE A 240 -15.98 18.75 8.41
N ALA A 241 -15.30 17.66 8.73
CA ALA A 241 -13.92 17.48 8.33
C ALA A 241 -13.79 17.01 6.87
N GLU A 242 -12.80 17.57 6.20
CA GLU A 242 -12.30 17.01 4.96
C GLU A 242 -11.27 15.91 5.29
N PHE A 243 -11.16 14.89 4.46
CA PHE A 243 -10.38 13.68 4.69
C PHE A 243 -8.90 13.94 5.03
N ASN A 244 -8.18 14.75 4.24
CA ASN A 244 -6.76 15.05 4.50
C ASN A 244 -6.57 15.80 5.82
N MET A 245 -7.49 16.72 6.13
CA MET A 245 -7.48 17.45 7.41
C MET A 245 -7.85 16.55 8.60
N PHE A 246 -8.73 15.57 8.41
CA PHE A 246 -9.14 14.60 9.44
C PHE A 246 -8.04 13.59 9.76
N CYS A 247 -7.26 13.18 8.75
CA CYS A 247 -6.17 12.24 8.93
C CYS A 247 -5.16 12.73 9.99
N ASP A 248 -4.77 14.01 9.92
CA ASP A 248 -3.91 14.63 10.94
C ASP A 248 -4.29 16.10 11.22
N PRO A 249 -5.32 16.34 12.05
CA PRO A 249 -5.82 17.69 12.34
C PRO A 249 -4.77 18.58 12.99
N PHE A 250 -3.88 18.00 13.79
CA PHE A 250 -2.82 18.75 14.46
C PHE A 250 -1.73 19.17 13.48
N ALA A 251 -1.30 18.27 12.59
CA ALA A 251 -0.36 18.64 11.52
C ALA A 251 -0.94 19.73 10.61
N ALA A 252 -2.22 19.62 10.25
CA ALA A 252 -2.90 20.65 9.46
C ALA A 252 -2.91 22.02 10.16
N TYR A 253 -3.19 22.05 11.46
CA TYR A 253 -3.09 23.26 12.27
C TYR A 253 -1.65 23.83 12.26
N VAL A 254 -0.63 22.99 12.45
CA VAL A 254 0.78 23.40 12.45
C VAL A 254 1.18 24.04 11.12
N VAL A 255 0.77 23.45 9.98
CA VAL A 255 1.13 23.97 8.65
C VAL A 255 0.42 25.28 8.35
N LEU A 256 -0.89 25.39 8.60
CA LEU A 256 -1.62 26.66 8.37
C LEU A 256 -1.09 27.78 9.29
N HIS A 257 -0.74 27.47 10.53
CA HIS A 257 -0.21 28.44 11.50
C HIS A 257 1.31 28.61 11.45
N SER A 258 1.97 28.03 10.45
CA SER A 258 3.43 28.08 10.32
C SER A 258 3.99 29.49 10.08
N GLY A 259 3.17 30.40 9.55
CA GLY A 259 3.58 31.74 9.10
C GLY A 259 4.18 31.77 7.69
N VAL A 260 4.22 30.63 6.99
CA VAL A 260 4.49 30.58 5.55
C VAL A 260 3.23 31.02 4.79
N PRO A 261 3.32 31.72 3.65
CA PRO A 261 2.16 31.98 2.81
C PRO A 261 1.49 30.66 2.38
N VAL A 262 0.20 30.51 2.69
CA VAL A 262 -0.60 29.33 2.32
C VAL A 262 -1.71 29.70 1.34
N THR A 263 -1.84 28.90 0.28
CA THR A 263 -3.04 28.84 -0.56
C THR A 263 -3.76 27.52 -0.30
N LEU A 264 -4.97 27.60 0.22
CA LEU A 264 -5.86 26.45 0.43
C LEU A 264 -6.75 26.25 -0.78
N VAL A 265 -6.84 25.01 -1.27
CA VAL A 265 -7.79 24.58 -2.29
C VAL A 265 -8.77 23.60 -1.63
N PRO A 266 -9.82 24.11 -0.98
CA PRO A 266 -10.76 23.29 -0.23
C PRO A 266 -11.87 22.71 -1.10
N LEU A 267 -12.72 21.89 -0.48
CA LEU A 267 -13.99 21.38 -1.02
C LEU A 267 -14.88 22.49 -1.59
N ASP A 268 -14.82 23.73 -1.08
CA ASP A 268 -15.55 24.87 -1.63
C ASP A 268 -15.27 25.04 -3.13
N ALA A 269 -14.00 24.97 -3.53
CA ALA A 269 -13.61 25.06 -4.93
C ALA A 269 -13.78 23.73 -5.66
N THR A 270 -13.32 22.64 -5.06
CA THR A 270 -13.22 21.36 -5.77
C THR A 270 -14.57 20.69 -6.00
N ASN A 271 -15.58 20.96 -5.17
CA ASN A 271 -16.97 20.53 -5.43
C ASN A 271 -17.55 21.15 -6.72
N THR A 272 -16.93 22.21 -7.25
CA THR A 272 -17.36 22.87 -8.49
C THR A 272 -16.69 22.30 -9.76
N ILE A 273 -15.83 21.28 -9.62
CA ILE A 273 -15.13 20.62 -10.73
C ILE A 273 -15.32 19.08 -10.75
N PRO A 274 -16.58 18.58 -10.80
CA PRO A 274 -16.86 17.16 -10.90
C PRO A 274 -16.46 16.59 -12.27
N VAL A 275 -15.98 15.35 -12.31
CA VAL A 275 -15.83 14.60 -13.55
C VAL A 275 -17.21 14.29 -14.12
N THR A 276 -17.52 14.91 -15.26
CA THR A 276 -18.77 14.73 -16.00
C THR A 276 -18.65 13.63 -17.05
N VAL A 277 -19.78 13.16 -17.56
CA VAL A 277 -19.83 12.20 -18.68
C VAL A 277 -19.17 12.81 -19.93
N GLU A 278 -19.38 14.10 -20.17
CA GLU A 278 -18.81 14.86 -21.28
C GLU A 278 -17.29 14.98 -21.16
N PHE A 279 -16.77 15.26 -19.96
CA PHE A 279 -15.33 15.26 -19.70
C PHE A 279 -14.71 13.90 -20.05
N PHE A 280 -15.30 12.82 -19.51
CA PHE A 280 -14.78 11.46 -19.73
C PHE A 280 -14.84 11.07 -21.22
N ALA A 281 -15.93 11.41 -21.91
CA ALA A 281 -16.07 11.15 -23.34
C ALA A 281 -15.04 11.91 -24.18
N GLU A 282 -14.76 13.19 -23.88
CA GLU A 282 -13.74 13.95 -24.62
C GLU A 282 -12.33 13.43 -24.31
N PHE A 283 -12.04 13.06 -23.06
CA PHE A 283 -10.77 12.42 -22.71
C PHE A 283 -10.59 11.11 -23.49
N GLY A 284 -11.66 10.33 -23.61
CA GLY A 284 -11.74 9.10 -24.40
C GLY A 284 -11.48 9.25 -25.91
N ARG A 285 -11.56 10.47 -26.46
CA ARG A 285 -11.22 10.73 -27.88
C ARG A 285 -9.73 10.95 -28.10
N ARG A 286 -8.98 11.37 -27.09
CA ARG A 286 -7.58 11.82 -27.22
C ARG A 286 -6.57 11.01 -26.43
N TRP A 287 -6.99 10.20 -25.44
CA TRP A 287 -6.11 9.52 -24.47
C TRP A 287 -4.95 8.71 -25.07
N GLN A 288 -5.04 8.22 -26.30
CA GLN A 288 -3.97 7.43 -26.92
C GLN A 288 -2.79 8.25 -27.44
N THR A 289 -2.81 9.58 -27.30
CA THR A 289 -1.77 10.47 -27.86
C THR A 289 -0.43 10.30 -27.15
N THR A 290 -0.44 10.11 -25.83
CA THR A 290 0.78 9.95 -25.01
C THR A 290 0.62 8.79 -24.01
N PRO A 291 1.72 8.17 -23.55
CA PRO A 291 1.65 7.12 -22.54
C PRO A 291 0.96 7.57 -21.25
N GLU A 292 1.25 8.77 -20.77
CA GLU A 292 0.66 9.33 -19.55
C GLU A 292 -0.83 9.66 -19.67
N ALA A 293 -1.28 10.22 -20.81
CA ALA A 293 -2.71 10.44 -21.04
C ALA A 293 -3.47 9.11 -21.06
N ARG A 294 -2.83 8.08 -21.62
CA ARG A 294 -3.38 6.73 -21.66
C ARG A 294 -3.46 6.10 -20.27
N TYR A 295 -2.41 6.22 -19.47
CA TYR A 295 -2.42 5.74 -18.10
C TYR A 295 -3.51 6.43 -17.28
N CYS A 296 -3.60 7.76 -17.32
CA CYS A 296 -4.63 8.52 -16.63
C CYS A 296 -6.04 8.08 -17.04
N PHE A 297 -6.30 7.91 -18.34
CA PHE A 297 -7.62 7.49 -18.83
C PHE A 297 -8.00 6.08 -18.36
N GLN A 298 -7.10 5.10 -18.46
CA GLN A 298 -7.36 3.72 -18.02
C GLN A 298 -7.60 3.64 -16.51
N SER A 299 -6.84 4.43 -15.73
CA SER A 299 -7.01 4.56 -14.29
C SER A 299 -8.39 5.14 -13.95
N LEU A 300 -8.78 6.23 -14.63
CA LEU A 300 -10.07 6.88 -14.42
C LEU A 300 -11.24 5.96 -14.83
N ASP A 301 -11.16 5.28 -15.97
CA ASP A 301 -12.19 4.31 -16.41
C ASP A 301 -12.42 3.24 -15.33
N GLN A 302 -11.34 2.71 -14.75
CA GLN A 302 -11.41 1.71 -13.71
C GLN A 302 -12.09 2.22 -12.42
N VAL A 303 -11.74 3.44 -11.98
CA VAL A 303 -12.41 4.08 -10.83
C VAL A 303 -13.89 4.33 -11.10
N LEU A 304 -14.24 4.82 -12.29
CA LEU A 304 -15.62 5.12 -12.64
C LEU A 304 -16.49 3.87 -12.78
N ARG A 305 -15.94 2.75 -13.28
CA ARG A 305 -16.65 1.46 -13.32
C ARG A 305 -17.04 0.98 -11.92
N ARG A 306 -16.18 1.19 -10.92
CA ARG A 306 -16.44 0.83 -9.51
C ARG A 306 -17.53 1.70 -8.86
N ARG A 307 -17.56 3.00 -9.18
CA ARG A 307 -18.44 3.99 -8.52
C ARG A 307 -19.86 4.10 -9.12
N ARG A 308 -20.27 3.25 -10.07
CA ARG A 308 -21.50 3.35 -10.90
C ARG A 308 -22.88 3.41 -10.19
N ARG A 309 -22.96 3.68 -8.89
CA ARG A 309 -24.18 4.22 -8.28
C ARG A 309 -24.06 5.74 -8.12
N PRO A 310 -24.61 6.56 -9.05
CA PRO A 310 -24.75 7.99 -8.78
C PRO A 310 -25.54 8.18 -7.48
N GLY A 311 -24.99 8.97 -6.56
CA GLY A 311 -25.70 9.34 -5.34
C GLY A 311 -27.03 10.04 -5.69
N PRO A 312 -28.08 9.91 -4.86
CA PRO A 312 -29.34 10.59 -5.10
C PRO A 312 -29.11 12.10 -5.29
N GLY A 313 -29.49 12.65 -6.45
CA GLY A 313 -29.39 14.09 -6.76
C GLY A 313 -28.21 14.51 -7.66
N LEU A 314 -27.29 13.61 -8.03
CA LEU A 314 -26.12 13.92 -8.88
C LEU A 314 -26.38 13.63 -10.38
N HIS A 315 -27.47 14.16 -10.95
CA HIS A 315 -27.74 13.98 -12.38
C HIS A 315 -26.63 14.64 -13.25
N GLY A 316 -25.85 13.81 -13.95
CA GLY A 316 -24.78 14.24 -14.89
C GLY A 316 -23.35 14.19 -14.33
N SER A 317 -23.17 14.00 -13.02
CA SER A 317 -21.84 13.83 -12.39
C SER A 317 -21.55 12.35 -12.12
N THR A 318 -20.29 11.95 -12.28
CA THR A 318 -19.85 10.59 -11.98
C THR A 318 -19.59 10.34 -10.49
N GLY A 319 -19.69 11.36 -9.64
CA GLY A 319 -19.34 11.26 -8.21
C GLY A 319 -17.83 11.19 -7.94
N PHE A 320 -17.02 11.54 -8.94
CA PHE A 320 -15.56 11.66 -8.86
C PHE A 320 -15.14 13.10 -9.18
N TYR A 321 -14.06 13.58 -8.58
CA TYR A 321 -13.56 14.95 -8.69
C TYR A 321 -12.05 14.91 -8.95
N LEU A 322 -11.51 15.92 -9.64
CA LEU A 322 -10.07 16.08 -9.86
C LEU A 322 -9.47 17.03 -8.80
N TRP A 323 -9.49 16.63 -7.52
CA TRP A 323 -9.11 17.44 -6.36
C TRP A 323 -7.68 18.02 -6.47
N ASP A 324 -6.68 17.15 -6.45
CA ASP A 324 -5.24 17.39 -6.44
C ASP A 324 -4.73 17.89 -7.77
N SER A 325 -5.24 17.38 -8.88
CA SER A 325 -4.91 17.86 -10.22
C SER A 325 -5.35 19.31 -10.35
N PHE A 326 -6.54 19.66 -9.85
CA PHE A 326 -7.00 21.05 -9.82
C PHE A 326 -6.15 21.90 -8.88
N THR A 327 -5.79 21.38 -7.68
CA THR A 327 -4.86 22.05 -6.76
C THR A 327 -3.51 22.37 -7.42
N VAL A 328 -2.93 21.41 -8.14
CA VAL A 328 -1.70 21.59 -8.91
C VAL A 328 -1.89 22.63 -10.03
N GLY A 329 -3.03 22.60 -10.73
CA GLY A 329 -3.40 23.64 -11.70
C GLY A 329 -3.43 25.04 -11.08
N VAL A 330 -4.10 25.19 -9.95
CA VAL A 330 -4.16 26.46 -9.18
C VAL A 330 -2.76 26.92 -8.79
N ALA A 331 -1.89 26.00 -8.34
CA ALA A 331 -0.52 26.32 -7.98
C ALA A 331 0.31 26.80 -9.17
N ILE A 332 0.28 26.08 -10.29
CA ILE A 332 1.01 26.43 -11.52
C ILE A 332 0.57 27.78 -12.06
N SER A 333 -0.74 28.02 -12.18
CA SER A 333 -1.27 29.30 -12.66
C SER A 333 -0.87 30.46 -11.73
N SER A 334 -0.97 30.25 -10.40
CA SER A 334 -0.56 31.27 -9.43
C SER A 334 0.92 31.62 -9.54
N MET A 335 1.80 30.62 -9.65
CA MET A 335 3.24 30.82 -9.81
C MET A 335 3.61 31.46 -11.17
N GLY A 336 2.78 31.27 -12.20
CA GLY A 336 2.98 31.84 -13.54
C GLY A 336 2.57 33.31 -13.70
N ASN A 337 1.59 33.79 -12.92
CA ASN A 337 0.95 35.09 -13.12
C ASN A 337 1.48 36.23 -12.20
N ASP A 338 2.77 36.25 -11.88
CA ASP A 338 3.42 37.28 -11.02
C ASP A 338 2.57 37.65 -9.78
N GLU A 339 2.14 36.59 -9.06
CA GLU A 339 1.44 36.44 -7.76
C GLU A 339 0.79 37.67 -7.04
N VAL A 340 1.40 38.85 -7.13
CA VAL A 340 1.02 40.16 -6.60
C VAL A 340 -0.21 40.75 -7.31
N ASN A 341 -0.44 40.47 -8.60
CA ASN A 341 -1.56 41.03 -9.38
C ASN A 341 -2.87 40.20 -9.35
N GLY A 342 -2.93 39.14 -8.52
CA GLY A 342 -4.18 38.57 -8.01
C GLY A 342 -4.94 37.56 -8.89
N GLY A 343 -4.58 37.38 -10.16
CA GLY A 343 -5.26 36.45 -11.07
C GLY A 343 -4.86 34.98 -10.89
N ASN A 344 -5.81 34.08 -11.06
CA ASN A 344 -5.58 32.67 -11.31
C ASN A 344 -6.47 32.25 -12.47
N ASP A 345 -5.96 31.44 -13.40
CA ASP A 345 -6.67 31.11 -14.64
C ASP A 345 -7.78 30.08 -14.40
N PHE A 346 -7.70 29.32 -13.32
CA PHE A 346 -8.56 28.18 -13.05
C PHE A 346 -9.49 28.35 -11.85
N ALA A 347 -9.16 29.23 -10.89
CA ALA A 347 -9.93 29.40 -9.68
C ALA A 347 -10.19 30.87 -9.33
N GLU A 348 -11.31 31.12 -8.64
CA GLU A 348 -11.52 32.34 -7.88
C GLU A 348 -10.83 32.23 -6.52
N LEU A 349 -10.12 33.28 -6.10
CA LEU A 349 -9.28 33.28 -4.90
C LEU A 349 -9.68 34.44 -3.96
N GLU A 350 -9.91 34.13 -2.69
CA GLU A 350 -10.28 35.08 -1.63
C GLU A 350 -9.30 34.95 -0.44
N TYR A 351 -9.05 36.01 0.32
CA TYR A 351 -8.34 35.87 1.60
C TYR A 351 -9.35 35.70 2.73
N MET A 352 -9.20 34.63 3.51
CA MET A 352 -10.05 34.31 4.66
C MET A 352 -9.21 34.12 5.92
N ASN A 353 -9.82 34.33 7.09
CA ASN A 353 -9.21 33.97 8.37
C ASN A 353 -9.65 32.58 8.77
N ILE A 354 -8.73 31.62 8.73
CA ILE A 354 -9.01 30.18 8.86
C ILE A 354 -8.29 29.61 10.09
N THR A 355 -8.89 28.62 10.75
CA THR A 355 -8.21 27.73 11.69
C THR A 355 -8.65 26.29 11.47
N VAL A 356 -7.85 25.31 11.90
CA VAL A 356 -8.26 23.91 11.98
C VAL A 356 -8.67 23.59 13.41
N ILE A 357 -9.82 22.97 13.60
CA ILE A 357 -10.22 22.41 14.89
C ILE A 357 -9.46 21.10 15.08
N THR A 358 -8.61 21.01 16.11
CA THR A 358 -7.78 19.81 16.33
C THR A 358 -8.38 18.83 17.32
N SER A 359 -9.33 19.28 18.15
CA SER A 359 -9.98 18.46 19.19
C SER A 359 -11.31 19.08 19.62
N ASN A 360 -12.17 18.26 20.23
CA ASN A 360 -13.54 18.58 20.58
C ASN A 360 -13.70 18.93 22.07
N LYS A 361 -14.54 19.92 22.39
CA LYS A 361 -14.81 20.32 23.78
C LYS A 361 -15.53 19.20 24.57
N PRO A 362 -15.32 19.07 25.90
CA PRO A 362 -14.57 19.98 26.75
C PRO A 362 -13.06 19.80 26.66
N TYR A 363 -12.32 20.92 26.70
CA TYR A 363 -10.86 20.90 26.73
C TYR A 363 -10.35 20.52 28.13
N GLY A 364 -9.21 19.82 28.19
CA GLY A 364 -8.63 19.25 29.41
C GLY A 364 -9.25 17.93 29.84
N ALA A 365 -10.08 17.30 29.01
CA ALA A 365 -10.64 15.99 29.28
C ALA A 365 -9.55 14.91 29.15
N ARG A 366 -9.56 13.94 30.07
CA ARG A 366 -8.67 12.77 30.05
C ARG A 366 -9.48 11.49 29.93
N ASP A 367 -10.08 11.30 28.77
CA ASP A 367 -10.95 10.15 28.46
C ASP A 367 -10.23 9.04 27.68
N GLY A 368 -8.92 9.19 27.45
CA GLY A 368 -8.09 8.24 26.72
C GLY A 368 -8.09 8.45 25.21
N SER A 369 -8.83 9.44 24.69
CA SER A 369 -8.95 9.70 23.26
C SER A 369 -7.82 10.55 22.68
N ASN A 370 -7.07 11.28 23.51
CA ASN A 370 -6.10 12.26 23.05
C ASN A 370 -4.70 11.99 23.64
N PRO A 371 -3.88 11.19 22.94
CA PRO A 371 -2.50 10.83 23.32
C PRO A 371 -1.54 12.00 23.56
N PHE A 372 -1.88 13.24 23.16
CA PHE A 372 -1.05 14.39 23.52
C PHE A 372 -1.16 14.77 25.00
N PHE A 373 -2.22 14.33 25.70
CA PHE A 373 -2.50 14.67 27.09
C PHE A 373 -2.70 13.43 27.97
N ASP A 374 -3.27 12.36 27.40
CA ASP A 374 -3.53 11.11 28.11
C ASP A 374 -2.25 10.28 28.34
N GLY A 375 -2.14 9.66 29.51
CA GLY A 375 -1.05 8.72 29.83
C GLY A 375 0.34 9.35 30.06
N SER A 376 0.52 10.67 29.87
CA SER A 376 1.78 11.38 30.11
C SER A 376 1.70 12.37 31.28
N ALA A 377 2.83 12.55 31.98
CA ALA A 377 2.98 13.53 33.05
C ALA A 377 3.01 14.98 32.52
N THR A 378 3.44 15.17 31.28
CA THR A 378 3.52 16.47 30.60
C THR A 378 2.94 16.36 29.19
N PRO A 379 2.11 17.32 28.74
CA PRO A 379 1.58 17.27 27.38
C PRO A 379 2.67 17.25 26.31
N LYS A 380 2.47 16.46 25.24
CA LYS A 380 3.40 16.41 24.10
C LYS A 380 3.50 17.79 23.42
N PHE A 381 4.64 18.06 22.79
CA PHE A 381 4.93 19.30 22.04
C PHE A 381 4.79 20.59 22.86
N GLY A 382 4.81 20.51 24.19
CA GLY A 382 4.60 21.67 25.07
C GLY A 382 3.19 22.25 25.00
N LEU A 383 2.19 21.46 24.59
CA LEU A 383 0.80 21.89 24.53
C LEU A 383 0.26 22.23 25.93
N LYS A 384 -0.73 23.14 25.98
CA LYS A 384 -1.32 23.58 27.25
C LYS A 384 -2.54 22.75 27.61
N GLU A 385 -2.55 22.21 28.83
CA GLU A 385 -3.73 21.55 29.40
C GLU A 385 -4.90 22.55 29.53
N GLY A 386 -6.11 22.14 29.14
CA GLY A 386 -7.26 23.03 29.01
C GLY A 386 -7.23 23.94 27.77
N GLY A 387 -6.17 23.87 26.95
CA GLY A 387 -6.07 24.57 25.66
C GLY A 387 -6.86 23.91 24.53
N VAL A 388 -6.94 24.57 23.38
CA VAL A 388 -7.77 24.14 22.22
C VAL A 388 -7.40 22.79 21.61
N HIS A 389 -6.23 22.26 21.95
CA HIS A 389 -5.75 20.95 21.50
C HIS A 389 -6.03 19.82 22.49
N SER A 390 -6.53 20.13 23.69
CA SER A 390 -6.67 19.20 24.83
C SER A 390 -8.05 18.58 24.99
N GLY A 391 -8.86 18.60 23.93
CA GLY A 391 -10.19 18.04 23.90
C GLY A 391 -10.22 16.56 23.50
N HIS A 392 -11.43 16.03 23.38
CA HIS A 392 -11.66 14.70 22.83
C HIS A 392 -11.29 14.66 21.35
N VAL A 393 -10.56 13.65 20.93
CA VAL A 393 -10.31 13.39 19.51
C VAL A 393 -11.09 12.17 19.11
N GLN A 394 -11.87 12.25 18.03
CA GLN A 394 -12.67 11.12 17.57
C GLN A 394 -11.79 9.87 17.51
N THR A 395 -12.21 8.72 18.03
CA THR A 395 -11.40 7.50 18.16
C THR A 395 -11.77 6.40 17.15
N GLY A 396 -12.87 6.58 16.41
CA GLY A 396 -13.30 5.68 15.35
C GLY A 396 -14.62 6.10 14.71
N ILE A 397 -15.12 5.27 13.78
CA ILE A 397 -16.36 5.53 13.01
C ILE A 397 -17.60 5.59 13.90
N ARG A 398 -17.63 4.82 14.99
CA ARG A 398 -18.77 4.72 15.91
C ARG A 398 -18.45 5.31 17.28
N ASP A 399 -17.63 6.35 17.30
CA ASP A 399 -17.29 7.01 18.54
C ASP A 399 -18.56 7.54 19.23
N GLY A 400 -18.89 6.94 20.38
CA GLY A 400 -20.08 7.30 21.15
C GLY A 400 -20.03 8.75 21.66
N PHE A 401 -18.83 9.33 21.82
CA PHE A 401 -18.69 10.75 22.10
C PHE A 401 -19.12 11.60 20.90
N CYS A 402 -18.87 11.16 19.66
CA CYS A 402 -19.18 11.95 18.48
C CYS A 402 -20.65 11.89 18.04
N LEU A 403 -21.43 10.95 18.58
CA LEU A 403 -22.86 10.81 18.27
C LEU A 403 -23.72 11.71 19.18
N VAL A 404 -24.69 12.41 18.60
CA VAL A 404 -25.70 13.15 19.37
C VAL A 404 -26.77 12.18 19.86
N PRO A 405 -27.01 12.04 21.18
CA PRO A 405 -28.02 11.11 21.69
C PRO A 405 -29.42 11.38 21.10
N GLY A 406 -30.04 10.36 20.50
CA GLY A 406 -31.35 10.47 19.88
C GLY A 406 -31.38 11.12 18.49
N SER A 407 -30.21 11.36 17.88
CA SER A 407 -30.06 11.87 16.51
C SER A 407 -29.07 11.01 15.71
N ASN A 408 -29.22 11.00 14.39
CA ASN A 408 -28.23 10.41 13.47
C ASN A 408 -27.15 11.42 13.05
N THR A 409 -27.09 12.58 13.71
CA THR A 409 -26.12 13.64 13.38
C THR A 409 -24.91 13.60 14.29
N GLY A 410 -23.73 13.68 13.71
CA GLY A 410 -22.45 13.78 14.41
C GLY A 410 -22.19 15.16 14.97
N ARG A 411 -21.38 15.24 16.03
CA ARG A 411 -20.95 16.50 16.67
C ARG A 411 -19.45 16.71 16.70
N CYS A 412 -18.64 15.74 16.29
CA CYS A 412 -17.19 15.91 16.25
C CYS A 412 -16.79 16.81 15.08
N GLN A 413 -15.71 17.56 15.29
CA GLN A 413 -15.22 18.63 14.43
C GLN A 413 -13.70 18.58 14.28
N ASP A 414 -13.00 17.57 14.81
CA ASP A 414 -11.56 17.45 14.56
C ASP A 414 -11.30 17.31 13.05
N GLY A 415 -10.39 18.13 12.51
CA GLY A 415 -10.15 18.29 11.08
C GLY A 415 -11.03 19.36 10.40
N TYR A 416 -12.00 19.96 11.10
CA TYR A 416 -12.82 21.03 10.52
C TYR A 416 -11.99 22.28 10.24
N THR A 417 -11.97 22.72 8.99
CA THR A 417 -11.34 23.96 8.54
C THR A 417 -12.33 25.10 8.68
N LYS A 418 -12.22 25.87 9.76
CA LYS A 418 -13.23 26.84 10.16
C LYS A 418 -12.83 28.28 9.85
N GLU A 419 -13.72 29.02 9.21
CA GLU A 419 -13.62 30.47 9.12
C GLU A 419 -13.93 31.12 10.47
N VAL A 420 -13.03 32.00 10.93
CA VAL A 420 -13.09 32.62 12.26
C VAL A 420 -12.80 34.12 12.21
N ALA A 421 -13.43 34.87 13.11
CA ALA A 421 -13.24 36.32 13.20
C ALA A 421 -12.23 36.74 14.29
N GLY A 422 -11.80 35.82 15.16
CA GLY A 422 -10.91 36.10 16.28
C GLY A 422 -9.43 35.90 15.97
N SER A 423 -8.59 36.09 16.98
CA SER A 423 -7.12 35.99 16.90
C SER A 423 -6.60 34.55 16.73
N GLU A 424 -7.48 33.55 16.86
CA GLU A 424 -7.19 32.14 16.64
C GLU A 424 -7.00 31.77 15.16
N GLY A 425 -7.51 32.60 14.25
CA GLY A 425 -7.39 32.40 12.81
C GLY A 425 -6.10 32.95 12.22
N VAL A 426 -5.71 32.36 11.09
CA VAL A 426 -4.62 32.83 10.24
C VAL A 426 -5.15 33.24 8.88
N ARG A 427 -4.55 34.28 8.30
CA ARG A 427 -4.96 34.80 7.00
C ARG A 427 -4.41 33.90 5.89
N VAL A 428 -5.30 33.16 5.23
CA VAL A 428 -5.00 32.16 4.20
C VAL A 428 -5.65 32.61 2.89
N ARG A 429 -4.99 32.37 1.75
CA ARG A 429 -5.60 32.56 0.43
C ARG A 429 -6.39 31.29 0.11
N VAL A 430 -7.67 31.39 -0.20
CA VAL A 430 -8.58 30.26 -0.34
C VAL A 430 -9.20 30.27 -1.73
N ALA A 431 -9.15 29.13 -2.42
CA ALA A 431 -9.93 28.94 -3.63
C ALA A 431 -11.41 28.72 -3.30
N THR A 432 -12.30 29.48 -3.94
CA THR A 432 -13.74 29.47 -3.63
C THR A 432 -14.58 28.80 -4.71
N SER A 433 -14.11 28.77 -5.95
CA SER A 433 -14.76 28.07 -7.07
C SER A 433 -13.80 27.88 -8.24
N ALA A 434 -14.06 26.88 -9.07
CA ALA A 434 -13.42 26.68 -10.36
C ALA A 434 -14.06 27.59 -11.41
N LYS A 435 -13.23 28.20 -12.26
CA LYS A 435 -13.67 29.11 -13.32
C LYS A 435 -14.35 28.34 -14.47
N PRO A 436 -15.50 28.84 -14.97
CA PRO A 436 -16.17 28.24 -16.12
C PRO A 436 -15.30 28.38 -17.37
N ASN A 437 -15.38 27.40 -18.27
CA ASN A 437 -14.75 27.52 -19.58
C ASN A 437 -15.38 28.68 -20.36
N THR A 438 -14.54 29.57 -20.87
CA THR A 438 -14.91 30.76 -21.64
C THR A 438 -15.24 30.44 -23.09
N ASP A 439 -14.84 29.27 -23.59
CA ASP A 439 -15.20 28.77 -24.91
C ASP A 439 -16.56 28.08 -24.90
N ASN A 440 -17.60 28.83 -25.27
CA ASN A 440 -18.99 28.33 -25.37
C ASN A 440 -19.19 27.18 -26.38
N SER A 441 -18.20 26.89 -27.25
CA SER A 441 -18.26 25.77 -28.18
C SER A 441 -17.66 24.48 -27.62
N SER A 442 -16.95 24.56 -26.50
CA SER A 442 -16.35 23.40 -25.83
C SER A 442 -17.40 22.59 -25.06
N THR A 443 -17.27 21.27 -25.08
CA THR A 443 -18.04 20.37 -24.22
C THR A 443 -17.49 20.30 -22.79
N LEU A 444 -16.31 20.87 -22.54
CA LEU A 444 -15.68 20.94 -21.23
C LEU A 444 -16.16 22.23 -20.53
N ASP A 445 -16.74 22.12 -19.35
CA ASP A 445 -17.40 23.23 -18.66
C ASP A 445 -16.48 24.03 -17.72
N ARG A 446 -15.21 23.61 -17.55
CA ARG A 446 -14.19 24.26 -16.73
C ARG A 446 -12.90 24.51 -17.52
N GLU A 447 -12.28 25.67 -17.29
CA GLU A 447 -10.98 26.01 -17.91
C GLU A 447 -9.89 25.00 -17.55
N PHE A 448 -9.89 24.52 -16.31
CA PHE A 448 -8.94 23.51 -15.89
C PHE A 448 -9.08 22.20 -16.67
N PHE A 449 -10.29 21.71 -16.96
CA PHE A 449 -10.46 20.47 -17.71
C PHE A 449 -9.86 20.55 -19.12
N LYS A 450 -10.01 21.71 -19.77
CA LYS A 450 -9.37 21.97 -21.05
C LYS A 450 -7.84 21.91 -20.92
N SER A 451 -7.28 22.66 -19.96
CA SER A 451 -5.83 22.66 -19.71
C SER A 451 -5.30 21.26 -19.38
N PHE A 452 -5.98 20.53 -18.50
CA PHE A 452 -5.60 19.19 -18.07
C PHE A 452 -5.50 18.22 -19.25
N GLN A 453 -6.54 18.13 -20.08
CA GLN A 453 -6.53 17.25 -21.24
C GLN A 453 -5.52 17.71 -22.30
N GLU A 454 -5.37 19.02 -22.54
CA GLU A 454 -4.37 19.54 -23.48
C GLU A 454 -2.95 19.17 -23.04
N VAL A 455 -2.58 19.47 -21.79
CA VAL A 455 -1.25 19.23 -21.24
C VAL A 455 -0.87 17.75 -21.29
N LEU A 456 -1.75 16.85 -20.84
CA LEU A 456 -1.46 15.42 -20.87
C LEU A 456 -1.21 14.90 -22.30
N ASN A 457 -1.91 15.44 -23.30
CA ASN A 457 -1.80 15.03 -24.69
C ASN A 457 -0.68 15.75 -25.47
N LEU A 458 0.03 16.72 -24.89
CA LEU A 458 1.13 17.40 -25.58
C LEU A 458 2.27 16.43 -25.93
N PRO A 459 2.90 16.50 -27.12
CA PRO A 459 4.08 15.67 -27.40
C PRO A 459 5.32 16.05 -26.57
N ARG A 460 5.40 17.31 -26.13
CA ARG A 460 6.52 17.80 -25.31
C ARG A 460 6.48 17.16 -23.93
N GLN A 461 7.65 16.78 -23.41
CA GLN A 461 7.81 16.12 -22.10
C GLN A 461 6.95 14.85 -21.94
N SER A 462 6.59 14.23 -23.05
CA SER A 462 5.85 12.96 -23.08
C SER A 462 6.68 11.81 -22.52
N GLY A 463 6.01 10.84 -21.92
CA GLY A 463 6.60 9.60 -21.45
C GLY A 463 7.38 8.90 -22.56
N ARG A 464 8.55 8.37 -22.22
CA ARG A 464 9.47 7.71 -23.15
C ARG A 464 9.12 6.25 -23.41
N PHE A 465 8.15 5.70 -22.69
CA PHE A 465 7.89 4.27 -22.68
C PHE A 465 6.53 3.89 -23.28
N ASN A 466 6.57 2.91 -24.19
CA ASN A 466 5.43 2.12 -24.60
C ASN A 466 5.87 0.66 -24.70
N ILE A 467 5.28 -0.23 -23.89
CA ILE A 467 5.68 -1.64 -23.77
C ILE A 467 5.74 -2.36 -25.12
N SER A 468 4.77 -2.12 -26.01
CA SER A 468 4.72 -2.71 -27.36
C SER A 468 5.83 -2.20 -28.29
N THR A 469 6.41 -1.05 -27.99
CA THR A 469 7.56 -0.50 -28.73
C THR A 469 8.90 -0.91 -28.12
N GLN A 470 8.97 -1.09 -26.80
CA GLN A 470 10.18 -1.58 -26.13
C GLN A 470 10.38 -3.09 -26.36
N PHE A 471 9.28 -3.83 -26.46
CA PHE A 471 9.27 -5.28 -26.66
C PHE A 471 8.46 -5.63 -27.90
N PRO A 472 9.09 -5.63 -29.10
CA PRO A 472 8.39 -5.85 -30.38
C PRO A 472 7.67 -7.19 -30.49
N PHE A 473 8.00 -8.16 -29.63
CA PHE A 473 7.42 -9.50 -29.61
C PHE A 473 6.66 -9.79 -28.30
N TYR A 474 6.28 -8.75 -27.54
CA TYR A 474 5.43 -8.89 -26.36
C TYR A 474 4.14 -9.65 -26.68
N ARG A 475 3.83 -10.63 -25.84
CA ARG A 475 2.57 -11.39 -25.86
C ARG A 475 2.18 -11.79 -24.44
N GLU A 476 0.91 -11.65 -24.14
CA GLU A 476 0.29 -12.24 -22.96
C GLU A 476 0.06 -13.72 -23.25
N VAL A 477 0.74 -14.58 -22.50
CA VAL A 477 0.71 -16.03 -22.69
C VAL A 477 0.46 -16.67 -21.34
N LEU A 478 -0.56 -17.51 -21.23
CA LEU A 478 -0.76 -18.32 -20.04
C LEU A 478 -0.12 -19.70 -20.22
N TYR A 479 0.47 -20.20 -19.14
CA TYR A 479 1.06 -21.52 -19.08
C TYR A 479 0.12 -22.48 -18.37
N LYS A 480 -0.37 -23.46 -19.13
CA LYS A 480 -1.18 -24.55 -18.60
C LYS A 480 -0.58 -25.89 -19.02
N PRO A 481 -0.23 -26.77 -18.06
CA PRO A 481 0.27 -28.09 -18.38
C PRO A 481 -0.86 -29.00 -18.88
N ASP A 482 -0.52 -29.91 -19.79
CA ASP A 482 -1.42 -31.00 -20.18
C ASP A 482 -1.24 -32.19 -19.23
N PHE A 483 -2.32 -32.57 -18.57
CA PHE A 483 -2.35 -33.60 -17.54
C PHE A 483 -3.08 -34.88 -17.95
N MET A 484 -3.43 -35.06 -19.23
CA MET A 484 -4.27 -36.18 -19.68
C MET A 484 -3.73 -37.58 -19.29
N ASN A 485 -2.41 -37.74 -19.12
CA ASN A 485 -1.77 -39.03 -18.82
C ASN A 485 -0.92 -39.05 -17.53
N VAL A 486 -1.11 -38.09 -16.61
CA VAL A 486 -0.33 -37.99 -15.36
C VAL A 486 -1.18 -38.47 -14.18
N SER A 487 -0.66 -39.45 -13.42
CA SER A 487 -1.30 -39.91 -12.18
C SER A 487 -1.41 -38.76 -11.18
N ARG A 488 -2.60 -38.57 -10.60
CA ARG A 488 -2.88 -37.47 -9.68
C ARG A 488 -2.57 -37.88 -8.24
N GLY A 489 -1.82 -37.05 -7.54
CA GLY A 489 -1.64 -37.15 -6.09
C GLY A 489 -2.85 -36.64 -5.33
N LYS A 490 -2.69 -36.44 -4.03
CA LYS A 490 -3.79 -36.00 -3.16
C LYS A 490 -4.26 -34.59 -3.53
N PRO A 491 -5.57 -34.34 -3.73
CA PRO A 491 -6.09 -32.99 -3.95
C PRO A 491 -5.81 -32.09 -2.74
N VAL A 492 -5.13 -30.98 -2.97
CA VAL A 492 -4.76 -30.00 -1.93
C VAL A 492 -5.33 -28.63 -2.26
N ILE A 493 -5.92 -27.98 -1.25
CA ILE A 493 -6.18 -26.54 -1.25
C ILE A 493 -5.24 -25.90 -0.24
N PHE A 494 -4.53 -24.84 -0.66
CA PHE A 494 -3.68 -24.05 0.23
C PHE A 494 -4.40 -22.74 0.57
N ASP A 495 -4.71 -22.54 1.85
CA ASP A 495 -5.30 -21.34 2.40
C ASP A 495 -4.21 -20.54 3.13
N MET A 496 -3.87 -19.38 2.59
CA MET A 496 -2.70 -18.58 2.97
C MET A 496 -3.10 -17.15 3.29
N ASP A 497 -2.29 -16.41 4.03
CA ASP A 497 -2.46 -14.97 4.24
C ASP A 497 -1.33 -14.13 3.65
N MET A 498 -0.60 -14.73 2.71
CA MET A 498 0.38 -14.09 1.84
C MET A 498 1.57 -13.53 2.62
N SER A 499 1.99 -14.19 3.70
CA SER A 499 3.28 -13.94 4.34
C SER A 499 4.46 -14.39 3.46
N PRO A 500 5.71 -13.98 3.77
CA PRO A 500 6.91 -14.56 3.16
C PRO A 500 6.97 -16.10 3.28
N GLY A 501 6.54 -16.65 4.42
CA GLY A 501 6.51 -18.08 4.70
C GLY A 501 5.51 -18.81 3.80
N ASP A 502 4.37 -18.18 3.53
CA ASP A 502 3.35 -18.72 2.64
C ASP A 502 3.81 -18.78 1.19
N PHE A 503 4.51 -17.75 0.70
CA PHE A 503 5.03 -17.77 -0.66
C PHE A 503 6.05 -18.88 -0.86
N ILE A 504 6.94 -19.10 0.12
CA ILE A 504 7.86 -20.25 0.08
C ILE A 504 7.10 -21.57 0.21
N SER A 505 6.05 -21.64 1.02
CA SER A 505 5.18 -22.82 1.12
C SER A 505 4.49 -23.14 -0.20
N LEU A 506 3.93 -22.14 -0.88
CA LEU A 506 3.32 -22.29 -2.21
C LEU A 506 4.34 -22.82 -3.22
N ILE A 507 5.53 -22.20 -3.27
CA ILE A 507 6.63 -22.68 -4.12
C ILE A 507 6.95 -24.14 -3.78
N TYR A 508 7.15 -24.48 -2.50
CA TYR A 508 7.45 -25.85 -2.08
C TYR A 508 6.37 -26.87 -2.52
N LEU A 509 5.09 -26.50 -2.41
CA LEU A 509 3.98 -27.34 -2.87
C LEU A 509 4.01 -27.51 -4.40
N LEU A 510 4.31 -26.46 -5.16
CA LEU A 510 4.42 -26.51 -6.63
C LEU A 510 5.67 -27.27 -7.11
N LYS A 511 6.74 -27.28 -6.32
CA LYS A 511 7.97 -28.08 -6.54
C LYS A 511 7.78 -29.56 -6.21
N THR A 512 6.70 -29.91 -5.50
CA THR A 512 6.41 -31.28 -5.11
C THR A 512 5.79 -32.04 -6.29
N PRO A 513 6.27 -33.26 -6.61
CA PRO A 513 5.74 -34.04 -7.72
C PRO A 513 4.22 -34.16 -7.64
N ARG A 514 3.55 -33.94 -8.77
CA ARG A 514 2.08 -33.91 -8.84
C ARG A 514 1.45 -35.25 -8.45
N GLU A 515 2.20 -36.33 -8.62
CA GLU A 515 1.85 -37.69 -8.20
C GLU A 515 1.77 -37.83 -6.67
N VAL A 516 2.37 -36.90 -5.92
CA VAL A 516 2.31 -36.85 -4.45
C VAL A 516 1.18 -35.93 -4.00
N ILE A 517 1.15 -34.69 -4.49
CA ILE A 517 0.10 -33.70 -4.22
C ILE A 517 -0.35 -33.00 -5.50
N ASP A 518 -1.65 -32.74 -5.64
CA ASP A 518 -2.23 -31.96 -6.73
C ASP A 518 -2.85 -30.68 -6.14
N VAL A 519 -2.12 -29.56 -6.17
CA VAL A 519 -2.66 -28.26 -5.73
C VAL A 519 -3.78 -27.85 -6.70
N LYS A 520 -5.00 -27.83 -6.18
CA LYS A 520 -6.24 -27.56 -6.93
C LYS A 520 -6.71 -26.11 -6.83
N GLY A 521 -6.32 -25.40 -5.78
CA GLY A 521 -6.75 -24.03 -5.55
C GLY A 521 -5.94 -23.37 -4.44
N VAL A 522 -5.83 -22.05 -4.53
CA VAL A 522 -5.26 -21.20 -3.48
C VAL A 522 -6.36 -20.31 -2.95
N LEU A 523 -6.54 -20.28 -1.63
CA LEU A 523 -7.43 -19.36 -0.94
C LEU A 523 -6.58 -18.33 -0.19
N VAL A 524 -7.00 -17.07 -0.21
CA VAL A 524 -6.27 -15.97 0.42
C VAL A 524 -7.11 -15.40 1.55
N ASN A 525 -6.58 -15.30 2.75
CA ASN A 525 -7.21 -14.61 3.87
C ASN A 525 -6.89 -13.12 3.79
N GLY A 526 -7.91 -12.28 3.63
CA GLY A 526 -7.73 -10.82 3.52
C GLY A 526 -7.49 -10.11 4.86
N ASN A 527 -7.56 -10.84 5.97
CA ASN A 527 -7.40 -10.32 7.34
C ASN A 527 -6.08 -10.75 8.02
N GLY A 528 -5.13 -11.30 7.24
CA GLY A 528 -3.79 -11.67 7.72
C GLY A 528 -2.70 -10.70 7.27
N TRP A 529 -1.47 -11.20 7.06
CA TRP A 529 -0.26 -10.39 6.91
C TRP A 529 -0.26 -9.40 5.73
N ALA A 530 -0.74 -9.81 4.56
CA ALA A 530 -0.63 -9.00 3.35
C ALA A 530 -1.91 -8.24 2.97
N ASN A 531 -1.74 -7.22 2.13
CA ASN A 531 -2.85 -6.51 1.50
C ASN A 531 -3.42 -7.30 0.30
N ILE A 532 -4.65 -7.00 -0.12
CA ILE A 532 -5.30 -7.74 -1.22
C ILE A 532 -4.61 -7.56 -2.58
N ALA A 533 -3.92 -6.43 -2.79
CA ALA A 533 -3.15 -6.18 -4.01
C ALA A 533 -1.94 -7.12 -4.15
N THR A 534 -1.51 -7.74 -3.05
CA THR A 534 -0.44 -8.74 -3.03
C THR A 534 -0.84 -10.05 -3.73
N ILE A 535 -2.13 -10.25 -4.07
CA ILE A 535 -2.58 -11.39 -4.89
C ILE A 535 -1.82 -11.51 -6.22
N ASP A 536 -1.39 -10.39 -6.81
CA ASP A 536 -0.61 -10.41 -8.04
C ASP A 536 0.70 -11.20 -7.89
N VAL A 537 1.28 -11.27 -6.68
CA VAL A 537 2.45 -12.10 -6.38
C VAL A 537 2.12 -13.59 -6.45
N VAL A 538 0.92 -14.00 -6.00
CA VAL A 538 0.43 -15.38 -6.15
C VAL A 538 0.35 -15.72 -7.64
N TYR A 539 -0.20 -14.81 -8.46
CA TYR A 539 -0.25 -14.99 -9.91
C TYR A 539 1.14 -15.06 -10.54
N ASP A 540 2.08 -14.21 -10.14
CA ASP A 540 3.45 -14.22 -10.64
C ASP A 540 4.17 -15.55 -10.30
N ILE A 541 3.98 -16.10 -9.10
CA ILE A 541 4.53 -17.41 -8.71
C ILE A 541 3.88 -18.56 -9.48
N LEU A 542 2.55 -18.54 -9.63
CA LEU A 542 1.85 -19.54 -10.44
C LEU A 542 2.33 -19.51 -11.89
N HIS A 543 2.51 -18.31 -12.45
CA HIS A 543 3.02 -18.11 -13.80
C HIS A 543 4.47 -18.57 -13.94
N MET A 544 5.34 -18.23 -12.98
CA MET A 544 6.72 -18.71 -12.89
C MET A 544 6.75 -20.24 -12.95
N MET A 545 5.90 -20.91 -12.18
CA MET A 545 5.81 -22.37 -12.10
C MET A 545 5.02 -23.01 -13.24
N GLY A 546 4.46 -22.22 -14.16
CA GLY A 546 3.68 -22.72 -15.27
C GLY A 546 2.33 -23.34 -14.88
N ARG A 547 1.73 -22.83 -13.80
CA ARG A 547 0.50 -23.34 -13.18
C ARG A 547 -0.60 -22.29 -13.16
N ASP A 548 -0.76 -21.57 -14.28
CA ASP A 548 -1.84 -20.59 -14.44
C ASP A 548 -3.24 -21.25 -14.40
N ASP A 549 -3.32 -22.59 -14.45
CA ASP A 549 -4.54 -23.38 -14.26
C ASP A 549 -5.13 -23.33 -12.85
N ILE A 550 -4.33 -22.97 -11.84
CA ILE A 550 -4.77 -22.98 -10.45
C ILE A 550 -5.64 -21.72 -10.17
N PRO A 551 -6.92 -21.89 -9.78
CA PRO A 551 -7.76 -20.77 -9.35
C PRO A 551 -7.27 -20.21 -8.00
N VAL A 552 -7.33 -18.88 -7.87
CA VAL A 552 -6.99 -18.15 -6.64
C VAL A 552 -8.24 -17.40 -6.20
N GLY A 553 -8.66 -17.61 -4.95
CA GLY A 553 -9.87 -17.03 -4.39
C GLY A 553 -9.57 -16.09 -3.23
N LEU A 554 -10.12 -14.88 -3.27
CA LEU A 554 -9.97 -13.87 -2.22
C LEU A 554 -11.03 -14.06 -1.13
N GLY A 555 -10.59 -14.21 0.11
CA GLY A 555 -11.42 -14.29 1.30
C GLY A 555 -11.83 -12.94 1.85
N ASN A 556 -12.62 -12.96 2.93
CA ASN A 556 -12.99 -11.73 3.62
C ASN A 556 -11.76 -11.05 4.24
N THR A 557 -11.78 -9.72 4.26
CA THR A 557 -10.75 -8.88 4.89
C THR A 557 -11.01 -8.60 6.37
N THR A 558 -12.14 -9.08 6.89
CA THR A 558 -12.55 -8.94 8.28
C THR A 558 -12.69 -10.30 8.96
N ALA A 559 -12.35 -10.35 10.24
CA ALA A 559 -12.62 -11.49 11.09
C ALA A 559 -14.13 -11.81 11.19
N LEU A 560 -14.45 -13.08 11.43
CA LEU A 560 -15.81 -13.58 11.54
C LEU A 560 -16.59 -12.86 12.65
N GLY A 561 -17.83 -12.44 12.36
CA GLY A 561 -18.71 -11.79 13.32
C GLY A 561 -18.35 -10.34 13.66
N ASN A 562 -17.34 -9.76 13.00
CA ASN A 562 -16.93 -8.38 13.22
C ASN A 562 -17.40 -7.47 12.07
N PRO A 563 -18.37 -6.57 12.29
CA PRO A 563 -18.82 -5.62 11.27
C PRO A 563 -17.87 -4.42 11.10
N THR A 564 -16.84 -4.31 11.95
CA THR A 564 -15.88 -3.21 11.94
C THR A 564 -14.68 -3.57 11.07
N LEU A 565 -14.47 -2.75 10.03
CA LEU A 565 -13.52 -2.81 8.90
C LEU A 565 -12.06 -3.24 9.19
N GLY A 566 -11.82 -4.43 9.73
CA GLY A 566 -10.49 -5.04 9.89
C GLY A 566 -9.62 -4.47 11.02
N CYS A 567 -9.93 -3.27 11.55
CA CYS A 567 -9.08 -2.61 12.54
C CYS A 567 -9.05 -3.20 13.94
N ASN A 568 -10.03 -4.01 14.34
CA ASN A 568 -10.08 -4.47 15.75
C ASN A 568 -8.94 -5.41 16.12
N ASN A 569 -8.33 -6.09 15.14
CA ASN A 569 -7.20 -6.99 15.34
C ASN A 569 -6.05 -6.74 14.35
N ALA A 570 -6.27 -6.15 13.17
CA ALA A 570 -5.20 -5.91 12.19
C ALA A 570 -4.14 -4.91 12.67
N TYR A 571 -4.44 -4.04 13.65
CA TYR A 571 -3.39 -3.24 14.31
C TYR A 571 -2.33 -4.13 14.99
N ALA A 572 -2.64 -5.40 15.27
CA ALA A 572 -1.66 -6.30 15.85
C ALA A 572 -0.60 -6.73 14.82
N ILE A 573 -0.88 -6.60 13.53
CA ILE A 573 0.10 -6.87 12.49
C ILE A 573 1.07 -5.68 12.46
N PRO A 574 2.38 -5.89 12.68
CA PRO A 574 3.36 -4.81 12.67
C PRO A 574 3.39 -4.08 11.32
N LEU A 575 3.18 -2.75 11.34
CA LEU A 575 3.46 -1.91 10.18
C LEU A 575 4.98 -1.90 9.94
N GLY A 576 5.43 -2.23 8.73
CA GLY A 576 6.85 -2.11 8.34
C GLY A 576 7.73 -3.26 8.79
N SER A 577 7.16 -4.39 9.20
CA SER A 577 7.96 -5.57 9.55
C SER A 577 7.38 -6.89 9.04
N GLY A 578 6.46 -6.81 8.09
CA GLY A 578 5.71 -7.94 7.57
C GLY A 578 4.28 -7.62 7.10
N GLY A 579 3.76 -6.41 7.33
CA GLY A 579 2.44 -6.02 6.83
C GLY A 579 2.23 -4.50 6.68
N PHE A 580 1.48 -4.11 5.64
CA PHE A 580 0.97 -2.77 5.25
C PHE A 580 1.95 -1.60 5.00
N ILE A 581 3.26 -1.82 5.06
CA ILE A 581 4.26 -0.83 4.63
C ILE A 581 5.10 -1.37 3.46
N ASP A 582 5.21 -2.69 3.32
CA ASP A 582 5.97 -3.34 2.25
C ASP A 582 5.05 -3.70 1.08
N SER A 583 5.42 -3.28 -0.14
CA SER A 583 4.63 -3.34 -1.39
C SER A 583 3.92 -4.66 -1.68
N ASP A 584 4.48 -5.75 -1.18
CA ASP A 584 4.18 -7.11 -1.58
C ASP A 584 4.49 -8.15 -0.48
N THR A 585 4.76 -7.73 0.77
CA THR A 585 5.33 -8.53 1.89
C THR A 585 6.66 -9.24 1.61
N LEU A 586 7.15 -9.20 0.38
CA LEU A 586 8.43 -9.76 -0.06
C LEU A 586 9.54 -8.70 -0.07
N TYR A 587 9.30 -7.55 0.56
CA TYR A 587 10.31 -6.52 0.81
C TYR A 587 10.95 -6.01 -0.50
N GLY A 588 10.13 -5.89 -1.56
CA GLY A 588 10.55 -5.44 -2.89
C GLY A 588 11.00 -6.57 -3.83
N LEU A 589 11.24 -7.79 -3.31
CA LEU A 589 11.68 -8.92 -4.12
C LEU A 589 10.60 -9.46 -5.07
N ALA A 590 9.32 -9.08 -4.91
CA ALA A 590 8.30 -9.45 -5.90
C ALA A 590 8.61 -8.88 -7.31
N ARG A 591 9.44 -7.82 -7.40
CA ARG A 591 9.92 -7.31 -8.70
C ARG A 591 10.82 -8.28 -9.45
N LEU A 592 11.42 -9.26 -8.77
CA LEU A 592 12.24 -10.30 -9.38
C LEU A 592 11.39 -11.37 -10.06
N LEU A 593 10.15 -11.57 -9.63
CA LEU A 593 9.24 -12.55 -10.22
C LEU A 593 8.84 -12.13 -11.64
N PRO A 594 8.58 -13.10 -12.55
CA PRO A 594 8.00 -12.80 -13.84
C PRO A 594 6.61 -12.17 -13.67
N ILE A 595 6.18 -11.40 -14.67
CA ILE A 595 4.86 -10.78 -14.69
C ILE A 595 3.84 -11.77 -15.25
N SER A 596 2.89 -12.22 -14.45
CA SER A 596 1.76 -13.02 -14.95
C SER A 596 0.89 -12.18 -15.90
N PRO A 597 0.18 -12.73 -16.90
CA PRO A 597 -0.91 -12.02 -17.56
C PRO A 597 -2.15 -11.87 -16.67
N ARG A 598 -2.32 -12.73 -15.65
CA ARG A 598 -3.41 -12.62 -14.67
C ARG A 598 -3.18 -11.42 -13.78
N ARG A 599 -4.26 -10.72 -13.44
CA ARG A 599 -4.26 -9.55 -12.58
C ARG A 599 -5.38 -9.61 -11.57
N TYR A 600 -5.13 -9.02 -10.41
CA TYR A 600 -6.19 -8.62 -9.53
C TYR A 600 -7.13 -7.65 -10.27
N THR A 601 -8.39 -8.05 -10.40
CA THR A 601 -9.47 -7.20 -10.92
C THR A 601 -10.55 -7.13 -9.84
N PRO A 602 -10.93 -5.96 -9.38
CA PRO A 602 -11.94 -5.81 -8.33
C PRO A 602 -13.32 -6.36 -8.74
N GLU A 603 -13.93 -7.08 -7.80
CA GLU A 603 -15.37 -7.16 -7.49
C GLU A 603 -16.38 -6.62 -8.51
N SER A 604 -16.41 -5.30 -8.60
CA SER A 604 -17.48 -4.51 -9.21
C SER A 604 -17.37 -4.37 -10.73
N SER A 605 -16.57 -5.19 -11.41
CA SER A 605 -16.58 -5.16 -12.88
C SER A 605 -17.90 -5.72 -13.41
N ASP A 606 -18.54 -5.01 -14.34
CA ASP A 606 -19.66 -5.50 -15.19
C ASP A 606 -19.27 -6.72 -16.07
N ASP A 607 -18.09 -7.29 -15.80
CA ASP A 607 -17.46 -8.42 -16.46
C ASP A 607 -17.18 -9.51 -15.41
N PRO A 608 -18.13 -10.44 -15.20
CA PRO A 608 -18.00 -11.52 -14.23
C PRO A 608 -16.89 -12.52 -14.56
N GLU A 609 -16.40 -12.55 -15.81
CA GLU A 609 -15.35 -13.47 -16.23
C GLU A 609 -13.97 -12.98 -15.81
N HIS A 610 -13.79 -11.66 -15.67
CA HIS A 610 -12.50 -11.05 -15.38
C HIS A 610 -12.34 -10.55 -13.93
N ARG A 611 -13.40 -10.61 -13.09
CA ARG A 611 -13.32 -10.24 -11.67
C ARG A 611 -12.51 -11.25 -10.86
N GLN A 612 -11.94 -10.79 -9.75
CA GLN A 612 -11.32 -11.64 -8.75
C GLN A 612 -12.36 -12.60 -8.13
N PRO A 613 -12.18 -13.93 -8.25
CA PRO A 613 -13.08 -14.88 -7.60
C PRO A 613 -12.96 -14.81 -6.08
N SER A 614 -14.06 -15.07 -5.37
CA SER A 614 -14.02 -15.21 -3.91
C SER A 614 -13.44 -16.58 -3.50
N ALA A 615 -12.90 -16.67 -2.28
CA ALA A 615 -12.39 -17.92 -1.72
C ALA A 615 -13.46 -19.03 -1.71
N PHE A 616 -14.71 -18.66 -1.42
CA PHE A 616 -15.83 -19.61 -1.41
C PHE A 616 -16.18 -20.12 -2.82
N GLU A 617 -16.11 -19.28 -3.84
CA GLU A 617 -16.33 -19.70 -5.24
C GLU A 617 -15.24 -20.66 -5.72
N VAL A 618 -13.98 -20.39 -5.37
CA VAL A 618 -12.87 -21.30 -5.68
C VAL A 618 -13.06 -22.63 -4.97
N TRP A 619 -13.43 -22.63 -3.69
CA TRP A 619 -13.80 -23.85 -2.95
C TRP A 619 -14.88 -24.66 -3.68
N GLN A 620 -15.98 -24.01 -4.07
CA GLN A 620 -17.07 -24.67 -4.79
C GLN A 620 -16.63 -25.22 -6.15
N CYS A 621 -15.80 -24.47 -6.88
CA CYS A 621 -15.27 -24.87 -8.17
C CYS A 621 -14.40 -26.12 -8.03
N VAL A 622 -13.46 -26.14 -7.08
CA VAL A 622 -12.61 -27.30 -6.81
C VAL A 622 -13.44 -28.51 -6.39
N ARG A 623 -14.40 -28.35 -5.48
CA ARG A 623 -15.27 -29.44 -5.02
C ARG A 623 -16.07 -30.07 -6.16
N LYS A 624 -16.58 -29.26 -7.10
CA LYS A 624 -17.32 -29.75 -8.28
C LYS A 624 -16.45 -30.53 -9.27
N GLN A 625 -15.14 -30.32 -9.25
CA GLN A 625 -14.17 -30.97 -10.14
C GLN A 625 -13.52 -32.24 -9.55
N LEU A 626 -13.88 -32.61 -8.32
CA LEU A 626 -13.38 -33.84 -7.70
C LEU A 626 -13.93 -35.08 -8.39
N ASP A 627 -13.07 -36.09 -8.55
CA ASP A 627 -13.49 -37.40 -9.02
C ASP A 627 -14.29 -38.12 -7.89
N PRO A 628 -15.22 -39.05 -8.22
CA PRO A 628 -16.02 -39.71 -7.19
C PRO A 628 -15.17 -40.44 -6.14
N GLY A 629 -15.33 -40.05 -4.87
CA GLY A 629 -14.60 -40.63 -3.74
C GLY A 629 -13.32 -39.89 -3.36
N ASP A 630 -12.87 -38.92 -4.18
CA ASP A 630 -11.77 -38.04 -3.83
C ASP A 630 -12.13 -37.17 -2.62
N LYS A 631 -11.12 -36.87 -1.82
CA LYS A 631 -11.20 -35.95 -0.69
C LYS A 631 -10.15 -34.86 -0.79
N ILE A 632 -10.45 -33.71 -0.22
CA ILE A 632 -9.56 -32.55 -0.20
C ILE A 632 -8.77 -32.54 1.11
N THR A 633 -7.45 -32.37 0.99
CA THR A 633 -6.59 -31.97 2.11
C THR A 633 -6.43 -30.45 2.10
N LEU A 634 -6.59 -29.81 3.26
CA LEU A 634 -6.41 -28.37 3.42
C LEU A 634 -5.12 -28.09 4.20
N LEU A 635 -4.32 -27.14 3.75
CA LEU A 635 -3.26 -26.51 4.54
C LEU A 635 -3.67 -25.06 4.78
N THR A 636 -3.80 -24.65 6.04
CA THR A 636 -4.15 -23.28 6.43
C THR A 636 -2.96 -22.65 7.16
N SER A 637 -2.40 -21.59 6.59
CA SER A 637 -1.20 -20.90 7.11
C SER A 637 -1.46 -19.46 7.57
N GLY A 638 -2.71 -18.99 7.45
CA GLY A 638 -3.19 -17.73 8.01
C GLY A 638 -4.35 -17.91 9.00
N PRO A 639 -5.11 -16.82 9.28
CA PRO A 639 -6.34 -16.89 10.06
C PRO A 639 -7.33 -17.92 9.49
N LEU A 640 -8.14 -18.57 10.34
CA LEU A 640 -9.04 -19.66 9.90
C LEU A 640 -10.37 -19.17 9.30
N THR A 641 -10.43 -17.90 8.89
CA THR A 641 -11.67 -17.21 8.48
C THR A 641 -12.30 -17.86 7.25
N ASN A 642 -11.52 -18.13 6.21
CA ASN A 642 -12.00 -18.81 5.01
C ASN A 642 -12.56 -20.20 5.31
N LEU A 643 -11.83 -21.00 6.08
CA LEU A 643 -12.26 -22.35 6.44
C LEU A 643 -13.49 -22.35 7.35
N ALA A 644 -13.60 -21.41 8.29
CA ALA A 644 -14.80 -21.24 9.10
C ALA A 644 -16.01 -20.87 8.21
N ASN A 645 -15.85 -19.92 7.28
CA ASN A 645 -16.90 -19.56 6.33
C ASN A 645 -17.33 -20.76 5.48
N ILE A 646 -16.39 -21.52 4.92
CA ILE A 646 -16.69 -22.75 4.17
C ILE A 646 -17.48 -23.74 5.04
N SER A 647 -17.03 -23.97 6.28
CA SER A 647 -17.68 -24.92 7.19
C SER A 647 -19.09 -24.49 7.60
N LEU A 648 -19.34 -23.19 7.70
CA LEU A 648 -20.64 -22.62 8.07
C LEU A 648 -21.60 -22.53 6.87
N SER A 649 -21.08 -22.30 5.66
CA SER A 649 -21.87 -22.08 4.44
C SER A 649 -22.10 -23.35 3.61
N ASP A 650 -21.19 -24.32 3.62
CA ASP A 650 -21.30 -25.57 2.85
C ASP A 650 -21.46 -26.78 3.76
N ARG A 651 -22.69 -27.29 3.86
CA ARG A 651 -23.06 -28.42 4.74
C ARG A 651 -22.31 -29.71 4.41
N ASP A 652 -21.88 -29.87 3.16
CA ASP A 652 -21.18 -31.07 2.71
C ASP A 652 -19.67 -30.98 2.91
N ALA A 653 -19.13 -29.81 3.29
CA ALA A 653 -17.68 -29.58 3.40
C ALA A 653 -16.98 -30.61 4.27
N SER A 654 -17.53 -30.91 5.45
CA SER A 654 -16.96 -31.89 6.37
C SER A 654 -16.85 -33.31 5.80
N SER A 655 -17.71 -33.68 4.84
CA SER A 655 -17.70 -35.02 4.23
C SER A 655 -16.61 -35.18 3.17
N VAL A 656 -16.24 -34.09 2.52
CA VAL A 656 -15.24 -34.05 1.43
C VAL A 656 -13.85 -33.67 1.92
N ILE A 657 -13.72 -33.05 3.10
CA ILE A 657 -12.43 -32.73 3.71
C ILE A 657 -11.85 -34.01 4.36
N GLU A 658 -10.67 -34.43 3.90
CA GLU A 658 -9.95 -35.57 4.49
C GLU A 658 -9.27 -35.18 5.79
N ARG A 659 -8.54 -34.06 5.76
CA ARG A 659 -7.66 -33.59 6.82
C ARG A 659 -7.36 -32.11 6.63
N VAL A 660 -7.20 -31.40 7.74
CA VAL A 660 -6.77 -30.00 7.79
C VAL A 660 -5.46 -29.90 8.54
N TYR A 661 -4.44 -29.29 7.93
CA TYR A 661 -3.20 -28.90 8.59
C TYR A 661 -3.29 -27.43 8.96
N VAL A 662 -3.27 -27.12 10.25
CA VAL A 662 -3.36 -25.75 10.76
C VAL A 662 -2.01 -25.31 11.25
N VAL A 663 -1.42 -24.31 10.60
CA VAL A 663 -0.17 -23.66 11.04
C VAL A 663 -0.53 -22.48 11.92
N GLY A 664 -0.18 -22.58 13.20
CA GLY A 664 -0.49 -21.55 14.18
C GLY A 664 -0.92 -22.14 15.52
N GLY A 665 -1.29 -21.27 16.44
CA GLY A 665 -1.70 -21.62 17.79
C GLY A 665 -0.55 -21.89 18.75
N LEU A 666 -0.78 -21.54 20.01
CA LEU A 666 0.08 -21.92 21.14
C LEU A 666 -0.80 -22.64 22.18
N ILE A 667 -0.61 -23.95 22.34
CA ILE A 667 -1.34 -24.72 23.36
C ILE A 667 -0.74 -24.39 24.73
N ARG A 668 -1.52 -23.69 25.55
CA ARG A 668 -1.09 -23.30 26.90
C ARG A 668 -0.97 -24.52 27.81
N HIS A 669 0.25 -24.81 28.26
CA HIS A 669 0.59 -25.77 29.30
C HIS A 669 1.10 -25.03 30.57
N GLU A 670 1.39 -25.74 31.66
CA GLU A 670 1.91 -25.17 32.93
C GLU A 670 3.29 -24.47 32.80
N GLY A 671 3.87 -24.41 31.60
CA GLY A 671 5.15 -23.75 31.31
C GLY A 671 5.06 -22.24 31.08
N HIS A 672 6.23 -21.60 30.93
CA HIS A 672 6.38 -20.15 30.74
C HIS A 672 6.40 -19.69 29.28
N GLU A 673 6.01 -20.54 28.33
CA GLU A 673 6.05 -20.21 26.90
C GLU A 673 5.07 -19.08 26.56
N LYS A 674 5.56 -18.11 25.78
CA LYS A 674 4.78 -16.94 25.34
C LYS A 674 4.35 -17.09 23.89
N GLY A 675 3.21 -16.48 23.58
CA GLY A 675 2.71 -16.28 22.22
C GLY A 675 3.64 -15.43 21.36
N ASN A 676 3.21 -15.14 20.14
CA ASN A 676 3.92 -14.23 19.22
C ASN A 676 3.17 -12.94 18.93
N VAL A 677 2.03 -12.65 19.56
CA VAL A 677 1.30 -11.36 19.41
C VAL A 677 1.98 -10.23 20.21
N PHE A 678 3.19 -9.85 19.83
CA PHE A 678 4.04 -8.91 20.60
C PHE A 678 3.61 -7.43 20.50
N THR A 679 2.85 -7.06 19.47
CA THR A 679 2.23 -5.73 19.29
C THR A 679 1.05 -5.49 20.23
N VAL A 680 0.59 -6.55 20.92
CA VAL A 680 -0.46 -6.49 21.94
C VAL A 680 0.08 -7.02 23.27
N PRO A 681 0.87 -6.23 24.03
CA PRO A 681 1.58 -6.72 25.21
C PRO A 681 0.65 -7.29 26.31
N THR A 682 -0.63 -6.92 26.29
CA THR A 682 -1.66 -7.47 27.18
C THR A 682 -2.03 -8.91 26.83
N ASN A 683 -1.84 -9.35 25.58
CA ASN A 683 -2.08 -10.72 25.14
C ASN A 683 -0.77 -11.51 25.04
N ARG A 684 -0.41 -12.20 26.13
CA ARG A 684 0.90 -12.85 26.26
C ARG A 684 0.98 -14.25 25.67
N TYR A 685 -0.15 -14.89 25.36
CA TYR A 685 -0.21 -16.33 25.13
C TYR A 685 -0.94 -16.74 23.85
N ALA A 686 -1.49 -15.79 23.08
CA ALA A 686 -2.06 -16.08 21.78
C ALA A 686 -0.99 -16.14 20.69
N GLU A 687 -1.31 -16.84 19.62
CA GLU A 687 -0.55 -16.82 18.37
C GLU A 687 -1.32 -15.96 17.35
N PHE A 688 -0.61 -15.27 16.44
CA PHE A 688 -1.19 -14.31 15.48
C PHE A 688 -2.39 -14.84 14.70
N ASN A 689 -2.27 -15.99 14.02
CA ASN A 689 -3.38 -16.53 13.21
C ASN A 689 -4.64 -16.77 14.04
N MET A 690 -4.47 -17.22 15.29
CA MET A 690 -5.59 -17.41 16.22
C MET A 690 -6.12 -16.09 16.80
N PHE A 691 -5.26 -15.09 16.99
CA PHE A 691 -5.63 -13.78 17.53
C PHE A 691 -6.36 -12.91 16.49
N LEU A 692 -5.98 -13.01 15.23
CA LEU A 692 -6.56 -12.20 14.15
C LEU A 692 -8.03 -12.53 13.93
N ASP A 693 -8.41 -13.82 14.03
CA ASP A 693 -9.80 -14.26 14.03
C ASP A 693 -10.07 -15.38 15.07
N PRO A 694 -10.27 -15.01 16.35
CA PRO A 694 -10.48 -15.95 17.43
C PRO A 694 -11.77 -16.77 17.26
N LEU A 695 -12.81 -16.17 16.67
CA LEU A 695 -14.09 -16.83 16.47
C LEU A 695 -14.00 -17.88 15.37
N ALA A 696 -13.33 -17.58 14.26
CA ALA A 696 -13.06 -18.58 13.23
C ALA A 696 -12.14 -19.69 13.77
N ALA A 697 -11.10 -19.32 14.52
CA ALA A 697 -10.20 -20.27 15.17
C ALA A 697 -10.97 -21.24 16.07
N LYS A 698 -11.86 -20.72 16.92
CA LYS A 698 -12.76 -21.53 17.76
C LYS A 698 -13.67 -22.43 16.93
N THR A 699 -14.32 -21.87 15.92
CA THR A 699 -15.25 -22.58 15.03
C THR A 699 -14.60 -23.78 14.35
N VAL A 700 -13.36 -23.63 13.86
CA VAL A 700 -12.64 -24.71 13.17
C VAL A 700 -12.02 -25.69 14.14
N LEU A 701 -11.24 -25.23 15.14
CA LEU A 701 -10.49 -26.11 16.04
C LEU A 701 -11.37 -26.93 16.99
N GLU A 702 -12.60 -26.48 17.26
CA GLU A 702 -13.59 -27.23 18.05
C GLU A 702 -14.55 -28.06 17.17
N SER A 703 -14.38 -28.05 15.84
CA SER A 703 -15.20 -28.82 14.90
C SER A 703 -14.87 -30.33 14.89
N ASN A 704 -15.66 -31.10 14.13
CA ASN A 704 -15.43 -32.54 13.92
C ASN A 704 -14.43 -32.84 12.79
N LEU A 705 -13.75 -31.83 12.24
CA LEU A 705 -12.74 -32.02 11.20
C LEU A 705 -11.52 -32.77 11.75
N ASN A 706 -10.86 -33.54 10.90
CA ASN A 706 -9.60 -34.21 11.25
C ASN A 706 -8.44 -33.20 11.17
N ILE A 707 -8.08 -32.61 12.31
CA ILE A 707 -7.12 -31.49 12.37
C ILE A 707 -5.77 -31.97 12.88
N THR A 708 -4.73 -31.61 12.12
CA THR A 708 -3.33 -31.66 12.56
C THR A 708 -2.84 -30.24 12.79
N LEU A 709 -2.54 -29.90 14.04
CA LEU A 709 -2.01 -28.60 14.44
C LEU A 709 -0.48 -28.61 14.37
N ILE A 710 0.09 -27.58 13.74
CA ILE A 710 1.52 -27.28 13.70
C ILE A 710 1.74 -26.07 14.63
N PRO A 711 1.85 -26.30 15.95
CA PRO A 711 1.84 -25.22 16.92
C PRO A 711 3.12 -24.38 16.87
N LEU A 712 3.05 -23.17 17.40
CA LEU A 712 4.17 -22.22 17.48
C LEU A 712 5.42 -22.84 18.16
N THR A 713 5.23 -23.77 19.08
CA THR A 713 6.34 -24.50 19.75
C THR A 713 7.13 -25.38 18.78
N ALA A 714 6.47 -26.00 17.81
CA ALA A 714 7.12 -26.77 16.75
C ALA A 714 7.76 -25.84 15.72
N GLN A 715 7.07 -24.77 15.32
CA GLN A 715 7.56 -23.78 14.36
C GLN A 715 8.89 -23.14 14.81
N ARG A 716 8.99 -22.77 16.10
CA ARG A 716 10.22 -22.18 16.69
C ARG A 716 11.44 -23.09 16.62
N LYS A 717 11.29 -24.41 16.47
CA LYS A 717 12.43 -25.34 16.31
C LYS A 717 13.14 -25.20 14.97
N VAL A 718 12.49 -24.55 13.99
CA VAL A 718 13.03 -24.37 12.63
C VAL A 718 13.13 -22.91 12.20
N ALA A 719 13.25 -21.97 13.14
CA ALA A 719 13.35 -20.54 12.87
C ALA A 719 14.78 -20.04 12.50
N SER A 720 15.76 -20.93 12.26
CA SER A 720 17.15 -20.54 11.91
C SER A 720 17.35 -20.24 10.42
N PHE A 721 17.44 -18.94 10.06
CA PHE A 721 17.87 -18.53 8.72
C PHE A 721 19.28 -19.04 8.37
N GLY A 722 20.18 -19.15 9.34
CA GLY A 722 21.53 -19.66 9.12
C GLY A 722 21.52 -21.09 8.57
N SER A 723 20.73 -21.95 9.20
CA SER A 723 20.65 -23.38 8.86
C SER A 723 20.01 -23.60 7.49
N VAL A 724 18.91 -22.92 7.17
CA VAL A 724 18.28 -23.03 5.84
C VAL A 724 19.18 -22.49 4.72
N LEU A 725 19.87 -21.37 4.95
CA LEU A 725 20.78 -20.79 3.96
C LEU A 725 22.01 -21.68 3.73
N GLU A 726 22.52 -22.34 4.77
CA GLU A 726 23.59 -23.32 4.65
C GLU A 726 23.14 -24.54 3.83
N ALA A 727 21.95 -25.09 4.13
CA ALA A 727 21.39 -26.19 3.36
C ALA A 727 21.18 -25.81 1.89
N LEU A 728 20.63 -24.64 1.59
CA LEU A 728 20.45 -24.15 0.21
C LEU A 728 21.78 -24.03 -0.55
N LYS A 729 22.84 -23.54 0.10
CA LYS A 729 24.19 -23.43 -0.50
C LYS A 729 24.79 -24.77 -0.92
N GLN A 730 24.38 -25.86 -0.28
CA GLN A 730 24.87 -27.21 -0.59
C GLN A 730 24.12 -27.86 -1.77
N THR A 731 23.08 -27.22 -2.29
CA THR A 731 22.23 -27.75 -3.36
C THR A 731 22.46 -27.04 -4.69
N GLN A 732 21.98 -27.64 -5.79
CA GLN A 732 22.00 -26.97 -7.09
C GLN A 732 21.02 -25.79 -7.10
N GLN A 733 21.37 -24.71 -7.82
CA GLN A 733 20.46 -23.57 -7.94
C GLN A 733 19.46 -23.77 -9.09
N THR A 734 18.18 -23.70 -8.72
CA THR A 734 17.02 -23.44 -9.57
C THR A 734 16.54 -21.99 -9.37
N PRO A 735 15.73 -21.42 -10.28
CA PRO A 735 15.11 -20.10 -10.09
C PRO A 735 14.44 -19.92 -8.72
N GLU A 736 13.68 -20.93 -8.28
CA GLU A 736 12.91 -20.90 -7.04
C GLU A 736 13.81 -20.97 -5.82
N SER A 737 14.85 -21.83 -5.85
CA SER A 737 15.83 -21.90 -4.78
C SER A 737 16.64 -20.61 -4.65
N LYS A 738 16.92 -19.94 -5.78
CA LYS A 738 17.62 -18.65 -5.80
C LYS A 738 16.74 -17.55 -5.22
N PHE A 739 15.48 -17.47 -5.63
CA PHE A 739 14.51 -16.55 -5.05
C PHE A 739 14.37 -16.78 -3.53
N ALA A 740 14.20 -18.03 -3.10
CA ALA A 740 14.13 -18.37 -1.67
C ALA A 740 15.42 -17.99 -0.91
N GLN A 741 16.59 -18.20 -1.53
CA GLN A 741 17.87 -17.81 -0.95
C GLN A 741 18.00 -16.29 -0.79
N GLU A 742 17.56 -15.51 -1.79
CA GLU A 742 17.57 -14.05 -1.75
C GLU A 742 16.61 -13.52 -0.69
N LEU A 743 15.38 -14.05 -0.62
CA LEU A 743 14.40 -13.71 0.41
C LEU A 743 14.90 -14.03 1.82
N PHE A 744 15.38 -15.24 2.07
CA PHE A 744 15.91 -15.60 3.39
C PHE A 744 17.18 -14.84 3.77
N SER A 745 18.00 -14.45 2.80
CA SER A 745 19.16 -13.60 3.06
C SER A 745 18.75 -12.19 3.45
N LEU A 746 17.77 -11.60 2.75
CA LEU A 746 17.21 -10.30 3.08
C LEU A 746 16.56 -10.31 4.47
N LEU A 747 15.70 -11.29 4.76
CA LEU A 747 15.05 -11.43 6.06
C LEU A 747 16.08 -11.57 7.19
N LYS A 748 17.15 -12.34 6.99
CA LYS A 748 18.25 -12.45 7.95
C LYS A 748 18.98 -11.13 8.16
N GLU A 749 19.23 -10.37 7.09
CA GLU A 749 19.86 -9.04 7.17
C GLU A 749 18.99 -8.09 7.99
N LEU A 750 17.70 -7.99 7.64
CA LEU A 750 16.70 -7.18 8.35
C LEU A 750 16.63 -7.56 9.83
N GLN A 751 16.48 -8.85 10.14
CA GLN A 751 16.44 -9.35 11.52
C GLN A 751 17.70 -8.97 12.31
N SER A 752 18.87 -8.96 11.68
CA SER A 752 20.14 -8.69 12.36
C SER A 752 20.45 -7.21 12.58
N ARG A 753 19.85 -6.33 11.77
CA ARG A 753 20.18 -4.89 11.76
C ARG A 753 19.15 -4.04 12.47
N GLU A 754 17.89 -4.46 12.47
CA GLU A 754 16.79 -3.60 12.87
C GLU A 754 15.82 -4.26 13.83
N LYS A 755 15.57 -3.56 14.94
CA LYS A 755 14.71 -4.04 16.02
C LYS A 755 13.29 -4.34 15.56
N LEU A 756 12.80 -3.58 14.59
CA LEU A 756 11.46 -3.74 14.02
C LEU A 756 11.30 -5.12 13.36
N TYR A 757 12.35 -5.63 12.69
CA TYR A 757 12.32 -6.89 11.96
C TYR A 757 12.80 -8.10 12.76
N HIS A 758 13.00 -7.99 14.08
CA HIS A 758 13.50 -9.12 14.89
C HIS A 758 12.62 -10.38 14.83
N HIS A 759 11.33 -10.24 14.50
CA HIS A 759 10.35 -11.32 14.48
C HIS A 759 10.19 -12.02 13.13
N VAL A 760 10.89 -11.61 12.08
CA VAL A 760 10.69 -12.17 10.72
C VAL A 760 11.07 -13.64 10.60
N ASP A 761 11.72 -14.22 11.61
CA ASP A 761 12.01 -15.65 11.72
C ASP A 761 10.75 -16.52 11.89
N ILE A 762 9.61 -15.95 12.32
CA ILE A 762 8.33 -16.66 12.38
C ILE A 762 7.93 -17.24 11.01
N PHE A 763 8.23 -16.54 9.92
CA PHE A 763 7.87 -16.94 8.56
C PHE A 763 8.58 -18.22 8.11
N LEU A 764 9.77 -18.50 8.64
CA LEU A 764 10.45 -19.78 8.37
C LEU A 764 9.74 -20.95 9.07
N GLY A 765 9.17 -20.67 10.25
CA GLY A 765 8.33 -21.62 10.99
C GLY A 765 7.05 -22.00 10.25
N GLU A 766 6.46 -21.08 9.48
CA GLU A 766 5.24 -21.33 8.71
C GLU A 766 5.44 -22.37 7.61
N VAL A 767 6.62 -22.37 6.96
CA VAL A 767 7.01 -23.34 5.93
C VAL A 767 6.98 -24.78 6.43
N LEU A 768 7.11 -24.99 7.74
CA LEU A 768 6.99 -26.31 8.36
C LEU A 768 5.65 -27.00 8.04
N GLY A 769 4.55 -26.24 7.94
CA GLY A 769 3.25 -26.80 7.63
C GLY A 769 3.22 -27.54 6.29
N ALA A 770 3.74 -26.90 5.25
CA ALA A 770 3.83 -27.49 3.91
C ALA A 770 4.79 -28.69 3.87
N VAL A 771 5.97 -28.56 4.47
CA VAL A 771 6.97 -29.65 4.51
C VAL A 771 6.43 -30.86 5.28
N TYR A 772 5.79 -30.62 6.42
CA TYR A 772 5.20 -31.68 7.24
C TYR A 772 4.02 -32.37 6.55
N MET A 773 3.14 -31.62 5.87
CA MET A 773 2.03 -32.21 5.13
C MET A 773 2.50 -33.17 4.03
N VAL A 774 3.58 -32.82 3.32
CA VAL A 774 4.10 -33.63 2.21
C VAL A 774 4.99 -34.77 2.71
N GLN A 775 5.86 -34.53 3.69
CA GLN A 775 6.93 -35.45 4.08
C GLN A 775 7.04 -35.68 5.60
N GLY A 776 5.97 -35.47 6.37
CA GLY A 776 6.02 -35.51 7.84
C GLY A 776 6.57 -36.83 8.43
N SER A 777 6.30 -37.97 7.79
CA SER A 777 6.85 -39.28 8.19
C SER A 777 8.38 -39.32 8.15
N ASP A 778 8.98 -38.57 7.25
CA ASP A 778 10.43 -38.55 7.02
C ASP A 778 11.15 -37.62 8.00
N LEU A 779 10.42 -36.77 8.72
CA LEU A 779 10.97 -35.82 9.71
C LEU A 779 11.18 -36.44 11.10
N LYS A 780 10.97 -37.76 11.24
CA LYS A 780 10.98 -38.46 12.55
C LYS A 780 10.08 -37.78 13.59
N SER A 781 8.89 -37.39 13.16
CA SER A 781 8.00 -36.56 13.95
C SER A 781 7.23 -37.31 15.02
N THR A 782 6.94 -36.63 16.14
CA THR A 782 6.02 -37.08 17.18
C THR A 782 4.78 -36.19 17.21
N VAL A 783 3.60 -36.79 17.14
CA VAL A 783 2.30 -36.10 17.18
C VAL A 783 1.51 -36.56 18.39
N MET A 784 0.97 -35.60 19.15
CA MET A 784 0.19 -35.90 20.36
C MET A 784 -1.27 -35.47 20.20
N PRO A 785 -2.25 -36.34 20.52
CA PRO A 785 -3.64 -35.94 20.58
C PRO A 785 -3.88 -35.02 21.77
N LYS A 786 -4.59 -33.91 21.56
CA LYS A 786 -4.92 -32.91 22.57
C LYS A 786 -6.39 -32.53 22.49
N ARG A 787 -7.03 -32.36 23.64
CA ARG A 787 -8.37 -31.75 23.75
C ARG A 787 -8.18 -30.28 24.05
N ILE A 788 -8.52 -29.44 23.07
CA ILE A 788 -8.28 -28.00 23.14
C ILE A 788 -9.58 -27.22 23.02
N SER A 789 -9.54 -25.96 23.45
CA SER A 789 -10.56 -24.95 23.22
C SER A 789 -9.89 -23.61 22.96
N VAL A 790 -10.54 -22.77 22.15
CA VAL A 790 -10.06 -21.42 21.84
C VAL A 790 -10.87 -20.39 22.62
N VAL A 791 -10.17 -19.43 23.23
CA VAL A 791 -10.77 -18.27 23.87
C VAL A 791 -11.14 -17.24 22.80
N ALA A 792 -12.44 -16.95 22.70
CA ALA A 792 -13.01 -15.96 21.78
C ALA A 792 -14.16 -15.22 22.50
N ASN A 793 -13.80 -14.38 23.47
CA ASN A 793 -14.75 -13.72 24.37
C ASN A 793 -14.63 -12.18 24.31
N THR A 794 -14.11 -11.67 23.20
CA THR A 794 -13.88 -10.25 22.90
C THR A 794 -13.00 -9.54 23.93
N THR A 795 -12.16 -10.28 24.65
CA THR A 795 -11.20 -9.72 25.61
C THR A 795 -9.81 -9.72 24.97
N ARG A 796 -9.31 -8.53 24.59
CA ARG A 796 -8.03 -8.35 23.89
C ARG A 796 -6.84 -9.10 24.52
N SER A 797 -6.79 -9.22 25.85
CA SER A 797 -5.70 -9.91 26.57
C SER A 797 -5.75 -11.44 26.51
N ALA A 798 -6.87 -12.02 26.09
CA ALA A 798 -7.13 -13.46 26.14
C ALA A 798 -7.58 -14.07 24.81
N ASP A 799 -8.12 -13.27 23.89
CA ASP A 799 -8.58 -13.72 22.58
C ASP A 799 -7.48 -14.46 21.80
N GLY A 800 -7.85 -15.54 21.11
CA GLY A 800 -6.95 -16.39 20.34
C GLY A 800 -6.11 -17.37 21.17
N GLN A 801 -6.21 -17.36 22.50
CA GLN A 801 -5.49 -18.33 23.33
C GLN A 801 -6.09 -19.73 23.18
N ILE A 802 -5.21 -20.73 22.99
CA ILE A 802 -5.58 -22.14 22.98
C ILE A 802 -5.32 -22.73 24.37
N VAL A 803 -6.36 -23.26 25.00
CA VAL A 803 -6.28 -23.89 26.32
C VAL A 803 -6.65 -25.36 26.25
N ILE A 804 -6.08 -26.18 27.12
CA ILE A 804 -6.52 -27.57 27.28
C ILE A 804 -7.90 -27.56 27.93
N SER A 805 -8.85 -28.28 27.34
CA SER A 805 -10.21 -28.39 27.88
C SER A 805 -10.64 -29.85 27.95
N ASN A 806 -10.95 -30.33 29.16
CA ASN A 806 -11.53 -31.66 29.37
C ASN A 806 -12.99 -31.74 28.88
N GLN A 807 -13.62 -30.61 28.58
CA GLN A 807 -14.98 -30.52 28.06
C GLN A 807 -15.04 -30.66 26.53
N SER A 808 -13.91 -30.52 25.83
CA SER A 808 -13.85 -30.66 24.38
C SER A 808 -13.95 -32.14 23.98
N SER A 809 -15.00 -32.49 23.22
CA SER A 809 -15.22 -33.85 22.72
C SER A 809 -14.24 -34.24 21.61
N ASN A 810 -13.69 -33.26 20.90
CA ASN A 810 -12.89 -33.46 19.69
C ASN A 810 -11.39 -33.45 20.00
N LEU A 811 -10.64 -34.30 19.29
CA LEU A 811 -9.19 -34.43 19.42
C LEU A 811 -8.49 -33.74 18.27
N VAL A 812 -7.55 -32.87 18.60
CA VAL A 812 -6.63 -32.25 17.63
C VAL A 812 -5.27 -32.91 17.76
N HIS A 813 -4.66 -33.27 16.63
CA HIS A 813 -3.35 -33.90 16.58
C HIS A 813 -2.26 -32.83 16.51
N ALA A 814 -1.57 -32.55 17.61
CA ALA A 814 -0.55 -31.50 17.65
C ALA A 814 0.85 -32.06 17.40
N LEU A 815 1.58 -31.51 16.42
CA LEU A 815 3.00 -31.79 16.22
C LEU A 815 3.80 -31.31 17.44
N SER A 816 4.55 -32.22 18.05
CA SER A 816 5.28 -31.96 19.30
C SER A 816 6.80 -31.94 19.10
N ASP A 817 7.32 -32.84 18.27
CA ASP A 817 8.76 -32.95 18.03
C ASP A 817 9.06 -33.50 16.63
N PHE A 818 10.24 -33.17 16.11
CA PHE A 818 10.77 -33.62 14.81
C PHE A 818 12.25 -33.23 14.67
N ASP A 819 12.93 -33.78 13.67
CA ASP A 819 14.35 -33.54 13.39
C ASP A 819 14.53 -32.29 12.49
N GLY A 820 15.03 -31.20 13.08
CA GLY A 820 15.20 -29.91 12.40
C GLY A 820 16.24 -29.91 11.27
N ASP A 821 17.32 -30.68 11.41
CA ASP A 821 18.36 -30.78 10.39
C ASP A 821 17.85 -31.53 9.16
N ILE A 822 17.04 -32.57 9.37
CA ILE A 822 16.33 -33.24 8.27
C ILE A 822 15.40 -32.25 7.58
N TYR A 823 14.64 -31.46 8.35
CA TYR A 823 13.73 -30.45 7.78
C TYR A 823 14.46 -29.48 6.82
N TYR A 824 15.56 -28.86 7.25
CA TYR A 824 16.30 -27.90 6.42
C TYR A 824 16.82 -28.52 5.13
N ASN A 825 17.38 -29.72 5.22
CA ASN A 825 17.88 -30.45 4.06
C ASN A 825 16.73 -30.82 3.10
N ARG A 826 15.56 -31.22 3.61
CA ARG A 826 14.40 -31.54 2.76
C ARG A 826 13.86 -30.31 2.04
N LEU A 827 13.73 -29.19 2.75
CA LEU A 827 13.30 -27.93 2.16
C LEU A 827 14.26 -27.50 1.04
N ALA A 828 15.56 -27.44 1.31
CA ALA A 828 16.57 -27.03 0.33
C ALA A 828 16.59 -27.97 -0.90
N ASN A 829 16.60 -29.28 -0.70
CA ASN A 829 16.61 -30.25 -1.79
C ASN A 829 15.35 -30.18 -2.66
N SER A 830 14.18 -29.92 -2.07
CA SER A 830 12.93 -29.76 -2.81
C SER A 830 12.97 -28.52 -3.70
N LEU A 831 13.38 -27.37 -3.14
CA LEU A 831 13.51 -26.12 -3.89
C LEU A 831 14.52 -26.24 -5.04
N ALA A 832 15.63 -26.95 -4.81
CA ALA A 832 16.68 -27.22 -5.78
C ALA A 832 16.34 -28.29 -6.85
N ASN A 833 15.18 -28.94 -6.75
CA ASN A 833 14.83 -30.04 -7.66
C ASN A 833 14.50 -29.52 -9.08
N LYS A 834 15.24 -29.97 -10.10
CA LYS A 834 15.04 -29.54 -11.49
C LYS A 834 13.83 -30.15 -12.21
N LYS A 835 13.22 -31.22 -11.67
CA LYS A 835 12.13 -31.94 -12.36
C LYS A 835 10.85 -31.11 -12.52
N GLN A 836 10.59 -30.19 -11.59
CA GLN A 836 9.47 -29.26 -11.63
C GLN A 836 10.03 -27.87 -11.34
N SER A 837 10.80 -27.33 -12.29
CA SER A 837 11.32 -25.97 -12.19
C SER A 837 10.49 -24.97 -12.99
N ALA A 838 10.70 -23.69 -12.70
CA ALA A 838 10.06 -22.57 -13.37
C ALA A 838 10.15 -22.67 -14.90
N ILE A 839 9.04 -22.33 -15.56
CA ILE A 839 8.95 -22.19 -17.03
C ILE A 839 9.51 -20.83 -17.46
N VAL A 840 9.30 -19.80 -16.64
CA VAL A 840 9.89 -18.46 -16.80
C VAL A 840 10.46 -18.07 -15.44
N ALA A 841 11.78 -17.95 -15.31
CA ALA A 841 12.44 -17.82 -14.01
C ALA A 841 12.19 -16.47 -13.33
N ASN A 842 12.24 -15.38 -14.09
CA ASN A 842 12.19 -14.01 -13.57
C ASN A 842 11.81 -13.00 -14.65
N PHE A 843 11.62 -11.75 -14.24
CA PHE A 843 11.26 -10.67 -15.16
C PHE A 843 12.33 -10.34 -16.22
N GLU A 844 13.62 -10.51 -15.93
CA GLU A 844 14.68 -10.27 -16.93
C GLU A 844 14.69 -11.32 -18.03
N GLU A 845 14.49 -12.59 -17.68
CA GLU A 845 14.31 -13.66 -18.66
C GLU A 845 13.05 -13.43 -19.49
N GLN A 846 11.93 -13.06 -18.85
CA GLN A 846 10.69 -12.74 -19.55
C GLN A 846 10.85 -11.58 -20.53
N LYS A 847 11.55 -10.51 -20.13
CA LYS A 847 11.92 -9.40 -21.03
C LYS A 847 12.77 -9.88 -22.20
N ALA A 848 13.75 -10.73 -21.95
CA ALA A 848 14.60 -11.29 -23.01
C ALA A 848 13.79 -12.10 -24.03
N ILE A 849 12.75 -12.83 -23.60
CA ILE A 849 11.80 -13.52 -24.46
C ILE A 849 11.02 -12.50 -25.30
N TRP A 850 10.44 -11.46 -24.70
CA TRP A 850 9.65 -10.45 -25.42
C TRP A 850 10.47 -9.55 -26.36
N SER A 851 11.79 -9.51 -26.19
CA SER A 851 12.71 -8.77 -27.06
C SER A 851 13.20 -9.57 -28.28
N ARG A 852 12.90 -10.87 -28.39
CA ARG A 852 13.38 -11.73 -29.47
C ARG A 852 12.22 -12.29 -30.31
N PRO A 853 12.41 -12.52 -31.62
CA PRO A 853 11.41 -13.22 -32.42
C PRO A 853 11.09 -14.60 -31.81
N PRO A 854 9.82 -15.06 -31.87
CA PRO A 854 9.46 -16.37 -31.35
C PRO A 854 10.28 -17.47 -32.02
N ASP A 855 10.92 -18.33 -31.22
CA ASP A 855 11.62 -19.50 -31.73
C ASP A 855 10.63 -20.64 -31.96
N ASN A 856 10.52 -21.13 -33.19
CA ASN A 856 9.64 -22.24 -33.57
C ASN A 856 10.08 -23.60 -32.98
N SER A 857 11.21 -23.64 -32.26
CA SER A 857 11.78 -24.85 -31.65
C SER A 857 11.54 -25.03 -30.15
N GLU A 858 10.85 -24.08 -29.48
CA GLU A 858 10.61 -24.17 -28.04
C GLU A 858 9.70 -25.35 -27.63
N PRO A 859 9.92 -25.94 -26.42
CA PRO A 859 9.11 -27.03 -25.91
C PRO A 859 7.62 -26.66 -25.87
N LYS A 860 6.77 -27.59 -26.30
CA LYS A 860 5.31 -27.49 -26.22
C LYS A 860 4.82 -27.63 -24.76
N HIS A 861 5.15 -26.68 -23.89
CA HIS A 861 4.16 -26.32 -22.88
C HIS A 861 2.95 -25.79 -23.65
N THR A 862 1.75 -26.23 -23.31
CA THR A 862 0.54 -25.81 -24.03
C THR A 862 0.29 -24.35 -23.69
N LYS A 863 0.92 -23.45 -24.47
CA LYS A 863 0.72 -22.01 -24.41
C LYS A 863 -0.69 -21.74 -24.92
N PHE A 864 -1.52 -21.11 -24.11
CA PHE A 864 -2.84 -20.62 -24.54
C PHE A 864 -2.79 -19.09 -24.62
N LEU A 865 -3.45 -18.55 -25.65
CA LEU A 865 -3.70 -17.11 -25.81
C LEU A 865 -4.92 -16.71 -24.99
#